data_AF-A0A8C4LMX0-F1
#
_entry.id   AF-A0A8C4LMX0-F1
#
_cell.length_a   1.000
_cell.length_b   1.000
_cell.length_c   1.000
_cell.angle_alpha   90.00
_cell.angle_beta   90.00
_cell.angle_gamma   90.00
#
_symmetry.space_group_name_H-M   'P 1'
#
loop_
_entity.id
_entity.type
_entity.pdbx_description
1 polymer ?
#
loop_
_entity_poly.entity_id
_entity_poly.type
_entity_poly.pdbx_seq_one_letter_code
_entity_poly.pdbx_strand_id
1 'polypeptide(L)'
;MAKSSSLNVRVVEGRALPAKDVSGSSDPYCIVKVDDEVVARTATVWRSLSPFWGEEYTVHLPLDFHQLAFYVLDEDTVGHDDVIGKVSLSRDAIAADPRGIDSWINLSRVDPDAEVQGEICLAVQMLEDALGRCLRCHVLQARDLAPRDISGTSDPFARVFWGSQSVETSTIKKTRFPRWDEVLELRAAPGAPSPLRVELWDWDMVGKNDFLGMVEFPPQVLQQKPPNGWFRLRPFPRAEEDSGGSLGALRLKVRLTEDRVLPSRYYRPLSELLATAVLGPAEEDAASPLAVLEELTSGDCRQDLATRLVKLFLGQGLAGPFLDYLTRREVARTTDPNTLFRSNSLASKSMEQFMKLVGMPYLHEVLQPVISRVFEEKKYMELDPCKMELGRTRRISFKGAPSEEHVREASLGLLTGYLGAIVDAIVGSAGRCPAVMRLAFKHLHQRVEERFPQTEHEDVKYLAISGFLFLRFFAPAILTPKLFDLRDQHADPQTSRSLLLLAKAVQSIGNLGQQLGQGKEVWMAPLHPFLLRSVSRVRDFLDRLVDVDEEEEAGGPARALVPRSATVREGYLLKRKEEPGGLAPRFAFKKRYFWLSADALSYAKSPEWQNVNELSQWLSALRKASAPNPDKLAACHPGAFRSARWTCCLRAERSAAGCSRTHAAVTLGDWRDPLDPDAETQMVYRQLLLGRDQLRRKFLENSSVDTTPEAGTVKGSGSLEGACPDALARQKAAAARLLEVLADLDRAHEEFQQQEEGTVAPGPLGP
;
A
#
# COMPACT_ATOMS: atom_id res chain seq x y z
N MET A 1 19.85 -10.41 9.18
CA MET A 1 19.40 -10.29 7.77
C MET A 1 17.90 -10.29 7.79
N ALA A 2 17.26 -9.35 7.10
CA ALA A 2 15.81 -9.35 6.95
C ALA A 2 15.50 -9.70 5.49
N LYS A 3 14.82 -10.82 5.28
CA LYS A 3 14.17 -11.11 4.00
C LYS A 3 12.79 -10.46 4.05
N SER A 4 12.50 -9.59 3.09
CA SER A 4 11.18 -9.01 2.95
C SER A 4 10.71 -9.25 1.52
N SER A 5 9.66 -10.03 1.36
CA SER A 5 8.88 -9.99 0.13
C SER A 5 7.80 -8.94 0.32
N SER A 6 7.73 -7.99 -0.61
CA SER A 6 6.68 -6.99 -0.65
C SER A 6 6.05 -6.98 -2.03
N LEU A 7 4.73 -6.92 -2.03
CA LEU A 7 3.91 -6.89 -3.21
C LEU A 7 3.24 -5.51 -3.26
N ASN A 8 3.63 -4.69 -4.23
CA ASN A 8 2.94 -3.44 -4.52
C ASN A 8 1.74 -3.76 -5.44
N VAL A 9 0.55 -3.39 -5.00
CA VAL A 9 -0.71 -3.68 -5.66
C VAL A 9 -1.48 -2.38 -5.82
N ARG A 10 -1.75 -1.98 -7.06
CA ARG A 10 -2.61 -0.85 -7.38
C ARG A 10 -3.82 -1.32 -8.17
N VAL A 11 -5.00 -1.10 -7.59
CA VAL A 11 -6.28 -1.32 -8.26
C VAL A 11 -6.68 0.01 -8.91
N VAL A 12 -6.50 0.12 -10.23
CA VAL A 12 -6.61 1.41 -10.92
C VAL A 12 -8.07 1.72 -11.24
N GLU A 13 -8.66 0.96 -12.16
CA GLU A 13 -9.99 1.22 -12.71
C GLU A 13 -10.62 -0.06 -13.27
N GLY A 14 -11.95 -0.08 -13.31
CA GLY A 14 -12.75 -1.11 -13.97
C GLY A 14 -13.42 -0.54 -15.21
N ARG A 15 -13.75 -1.40 -16.18
CA ARG A 15 -14.54 -1.01 -17.36
C ARG A 15 -15.55 -2.07 -17.75
N ALA A 16 -16.66 -1.61 -18.31
CA ALA A 16 -17.74 -2.46 -18.85
C ALA A 16 -18.21 -3.52 -17.85
N LEU A 17 -18.33 -3.14 -16.57
CA LEU A 17 -18.88 -4.03 -15.54
C LEU A 17 -20.39 -4.21 -15.79
N PRO A 18 -20.94 -5.40 -15.49
CA PRO A 18 -22.38 -5.64 -15.60
C PRO A 18 -23.14 -4.84 -14.54
N ALA A 19 -24.31 -4.30 -14.92
CA ALA A 19 -25.26 -3.72 -13.98
C ALA A 19 -25.88 -4.82 -13.11
N LYS A 20 -25.83 -4.63 -11.81
CA LYS A 20 -26.31 -5.56 -10.79
C LYS A 20 -27.51 -5.00 -10.03
N ASP A 21 -27.56 -3.68 -9.87
CA ASP A 21 -28.71 -2.98 -9.32
C ASP A 21 -29.92 -2.94 -10.28
N VAL A 22 -31.12 -2.89 -9.68
CA VAL A 22 -32.38 -2.55 -10.36
C VAL A 22 -32.34 -1.15 -11.00
N SER A 23 -31.41 -0.28 -10.56
CA SER A 23 -31.20 1.06 -11.09
C SER A 23 -30.53 1.07 -12.48
N GLY A 24 -30.02 -0.07 -12.95
CA GLY A 24 -29.24 -0.17 -14.19
C GLY A 24 -27.76 0.20 -14.03
N SER A 25 -27.26 0.26 -12.79
CA SER A 25 -25.85 0.45 -12.45
C SER A 25 -25.32 -0.65 -11.52
N SER A 26 -24.13 -0.43 -10.98
CA SER A 26 -23.54 -1.20 -9.88
C SER A 26 -22.82 -0.21 -8.97
N ASP A 27 -22.60 -0.58 -7.73
CA ASP A 27 -21.80 0.06 -6.69
C ASP A 27 -20.49 -0.74 -6.49
N PRO A 28 -19.56 -0.79 -7.46
CA PRO A 28 -18.45 -1.73 -7.42
C PRO A 28 -17.35 -1.36 -6.43
N TYR A 29 -16.83 -2.38 -5.75
CA TYR A 29 -15.59 -2.35 -4.99
C TYR A 29 -14.75 -3.60 -5.26
N CYS A 30 -13.47 -3.57 -4.89
CA CYS A 30 -12.53 -4.67 -5.13
C CYS A 30 -11.93 -5.20 -3.83
N ILE A 31 -11.98 -6.52 -3.64
CA ILE A 31 -11.26 -7.24 -2.57
C ILE A 31 -10.00 -7.86 -3.16
N VAL A 32 -8.86 -7.58 -2.54
CA VAL A 32 -7.57 -8.21 -2.86
C VAL A 32 -7.33 -9.34 -1.86
N LYS A 33 -7.12 -10.56 -2.36
CA LYS A 33 -6.77 -11.75 -1.56
C LYS A 33 -5.38 -12.26 -1.93
N VAL A 34 -4.60 -12.70 -0.95
CA VAL A 34 -3.37 -13.47 -1.17
C VAL A 34 -3.56 -14.84 -0.54
N ASP A 35 -3.44 -15.90 -1.33
CA ASP A 35 -3.67 -17.29 -0.89
C ASP A 35 -5.00 -17.46 -0.13
N ASP A 36 -6.06 -16.85 -0.67
CA ASP A 36 -7.44 -16.84 -0.15
C ASP A 36 -7.67 -16.00 1.12
N GLU A 37 -6.63 -15.38 1.66
CA GLU A 37 -6.73 -14.43 2.77
C GLU A 37 -6.96 -13.01 2.24
N VAL A 38 -7.99 -12.31 2.74
CA VAL A 38 -8.26 -10.92 2.38
C VAL A 38 -7.15 -10.02 2.91
N VAL A 39 -6.43 -9.36 2.01
CA VAL A 39 -5.37 -8.42 2.38
C VAL A 39 -5.83 -6.97 2.20
N ALA A 40 -6.65 -6.64 1.22
CA ALA A 40 -7.13 -5.27 1.03
C ALA A 40 -8.56 -5.21 0.48
N ARG A 41 -9.22 -4.06 0.65
CA ARG A 41 -10.54 -3.75 0.08
C ARG A 41 -10.53 -2.30 -0.38
N THR A 42 -10.84 -2.04 -1.65
CA THR A 42 -11.05 -0.67 -2.14
C THR A 42 -12.34 -0.08 -1.58
N ALA A 43 -12.50 1.23 -1.66
CA ALA A 43 -13.81 1.80 -1.44
C ALA A 43 -14.72 1.57 -2.65
N THR A 44 -15.99 1.70 -2.33
CA THR A 44 -17.12 1.52 -3.23
C THR A 44 -17.30 2.76 -4.06
N VAL A 45 -17.45 2.57 -5.37
CA VAL A 45 -17.77 3.63 -6.30
C VAL A 45 -19.23 3.50 -6.67
N TRP A 46 -20.07 4.34 -6.10
CA TRP A 46 -21.52 4.26 -6.28
C TRP A 46 -21.95 4.55 -7.73
N ARG A 47 -22.85 3.72 -8.26
CA ARG A 47 -23.57 3.85 -9.53
C ARG A 47 -22.66 3.99 -10.74
N SER A 48 -21.67 3.12 -10.85
CA SER A 48 -20.70 3.11 -11.95
C SER A 48 -20.44 1.71 -12.52
N LEU A 49 -20.48 1.61 -13.85
CA LEU A 49 -20.02 0.43 -14.59
C LEU A 49 -18.57 0.58 -15.08
N SER A 50 -17.92 1.69 -14.76
CA SER A 50 -16.52 1.98 -15.09
C SER A 50 -15.87 2.75 -13.94
N PRO A 51 -15.72 2.11 -12.77
CA PRO A 51 -15.24 2.75 -11.56
C PRO A 51 -13.74 3.10 -11.67
N PHE A 52 -13.35 4.24 -11.12
CA PHE A 52 -11.95 4.57 -10.87
C PHE A 52 -11.71 4.50 -9.36
N TRP A 53 -10.85 3.59 -8.92
CA TRP A 53 -10.44 3.47 -7.51
C TRP A 53 -9.12 4.18 -7.27
N GLY A 54 -8.11 3.88 -8.11
CA GLY A 54 -6.78 4.47 -8.00
C GLY A 54 -6.01 4.09 -6.73
N GLU A 55 -6.51 3.12 -5.95
CA GLU A 55 -5.99 2.76 -4.62
C GLU A 55 -4.77 1.84 -4.72
N GLU A 56 -3.76 2.12 -3.90
CA GLU A 56 -2.47 1.44 -3.90
C GLU A 56 -2.16 0.87 -2.52
N TYR A 57 -1.67 -0.37 -2.49
CA TYR A 57 -1.39 -1.14 -1.30
C TYR A 57 0.02 -1.74 -1.41
N THR A 58 0.74 -1.79 -0.29
CA THR A 58 1.97 -2.56 -0.18
C THR A 58 1.75 -3.69 0.81
N VAL A 59 1.70 -4.92 0.31
CA VAL A 59 1.45 -6.13 1.12
C VAL A 59 2.77 -6.82 1.41
N HIS A 60 3.06 -7.08 2.68
CA HIS A 60 4.24 -7.86 3.06
C HIS A 60 3.88 -9.34 3.17
N LEU A 61 4.56 -10.16 2.38
CA LEU A 61 4.24 -11.58 2.21
C LEU A 61 5.41 -12.45 2.67
N PRO A 62 5.15 -13.68 3.16
CA PRO A 62 6.17 -14.71 3.21
C PRO A 62 6.66 -15.05 1.78
N LEU A 63 7.87 -15.58 1.66
CA LEU A 63 8.54 -15.80 0.36
C LEU A 63 7.82 -16.83 -0.54
N ASP A 64 6.90 -17.61 0.01
CA ASP A 64 6.28 -18.79 -0.59
C ASP A 64 4.80 -18.63 -0.93
N PHE A 65 4.26 -17.40 -1.01
CA PHE A 65 2.87 -17.21 -1.46
C PHE A 65 2.66 -17.75 -2.89
N HIS A 66 1.46 -18.22 -3.21
CA HIS A 66 1.18 -18.88 -4.49
C HIS A 66 0.36 -18.02 -5.43
N GLN A 67 -0.69 -17.38 -4.93
CA GLN A 67 -1.69 -16.70 -5.74
C GLN A 67 -2.12 -15.37 -5.15
N LEU A 68 -2.24 -14.37 -6.02
CA LEU A 68 -2.89 -13.09 -5.77
C LEU A 68 -4.21 -13.06 -6.53
N ALA A 69 -5.31 -12.74 -5.87
CA ALA A 69 -6.63 -12.66 -6.46
C ALA A 69 -7.31 -11.31 -6.20
N PHE A 70 -8.07 -10.85 -7.18
CA PHE A 70 -8.86 -9.62 -7.13
C PHE A 70 -10.31 -9.98 -7.40
N TYR A 71 -11.19 -9.69 -6.47
CA TYR A 71 -12.63 -9.89 -6.61
C TYR A 71 -13.27 -8.54 -6.79
N VAL A 72 -14.14 -8.41 -7.78
CA VAL A 72 -15.02 -7.24 -7.92
C VAL A 72 -16.38 -7.64 -7.41
N LEU A 73 -16.91 -6.86 -6.48
CA LEU A 73 -18.23 -7.06 -5.89
C LEU A 73 -19.05 -5.79 -6.04
N ASP A 74 -20.36 -5.97 -6.00
CA ASP A 74 -21.36 -4.92 -5.93
C ASP A 74 -21.80 -4.72 -4.47
N GLU A 75 -21.67 -3.52 -3.91
CA GLU A 75 -22.09 -3.27 -2.52
C GLU A 75 -23.61 -3.09 -2.42
N ASP A 76 -24.27 -4.03 -1.75
CA ASP A 76 -25.72 -3.99 -1.56
C ASP A 76 -26.07 -3.37 -0.21
N THR A 77 -27.03 -2.42 -0.22
CA THR A 77 -27.50 -1.78 1.04
C THR A 77 -28.22 -2.78 1.97
N VAL A 78 -28.76 -3.87 1.41
CA VAL A 78 -29.47 -4.92 2.13
C VAL A 78 -29.18 -6.27 1.47
N GLY A 79 -28.39 -7.12 2.11
CA GLY A 79 -28.08 -8.46 1.58
C GLY A 79 -26.61 -8.80 1.69
N HIS A 80 -26.18 -9.78 0.88
CA HIS A 80 -24.79 -10.17 0.72
C HIS A 80 -24.33 -9.65 -0.65
N ASP A 81 -23.21 -8.92 -0.66
CA ASP A 81 -22.69 -8.26 -1.87
C ASP A 81 -22.53 -9.21 -3.06
N ASP A 82 -23.08 -8.82 -4.20
CA ASP A 82 -23.07 -9.60 -5.44
C ASP A 82 -21.68 -9.65 -6.07
N VAL A 83 -21.13 -10.85 -6.27
CA VAL A 83 -19.84 -11.00 -6.96
C VAL A 83 -20.00 -10.74 -8.45
N ILE A 84 -19.25 -9.77 -8.96
CA ILE A 84 -19.19 -9.40 -10.38
C ILE A 84 -18.21 -10.31 -11.12
N GLY A 85 -17.02 -10.54 -10.57
CA GLY A 85 -16.00 -11.40 -11.18
C GLY A 85 -14.66 -11.39 -10.44
N LYS A 86 -13.70 -12.19 -10.93
CA LYS A 86 -12.36 -12.36 -10.36
C LYS A 86 -11.25 -12.28 -11.39
N VAL A 87 -10.09 -11.77 -10.96
CA VAL A 87 -8.79 -11.94 -11.62
C VAL A 87 -7.87 -12.71 -10.69
N SER A 88 -7.10 -13.67 -11.23
CA SER A 88 -6.09 -14.42 -10.47
C SER A 88 -4.72 -14.31 -11.14
N LEU A 89 -3.68 -14.04 -10.37
CA LEU A 89 -2.28 -13.97 -10.80
C LEU A 89 -1.44 -14.90 -9.94
N SER A 90 -0.68 -15.81 -10.56
CA SER A 90 0.29 -16.62 -9.83
C SER A 90 1.53 -15.80 -9.48
N ARG A 91 2.24 -16.20 -8.42
CA ARG A 91 3.54 -15.60 -8.07
C ARG A 91 4.51 -15.61 -9.26
N ASP A 92 4.59 -16.71 -9.99
CA ASP A 92 5.50 -16.86 -11.13
C ASP A 92 5.15 -15.90 -12.29
N ALA A 93 3.85 -15.69 -12.55
CA ALA A 93 3.41 -14.72 -13.55
C ALA A 93 3.78 -13.28 -13.18
N ILE A 94 3.71 -12.93 -11.90
CA ILE A 94 4.12 -11.61 -11.40
C ILE A 94 5.66 -11.47 -11.46
N ALA A 95 6.39 -12.52 -11.08
CA ALA A 95 7.86 -12.52 -11.05
C ALA A 95 8.50 -12.53 -12.45
N ALA A 96 7.76 -12.92 -13.49
CA ALA A 96 8.26 -13.00 -14.86
C ALA A 96 8.64 -11.63 -15.46
N ASP A 97 8.02 -10.51 -15.04
CA ASP A 97 8.47 -9.15 -15.40
C ASP A 97 8.92 -8.40 -14.13
N PRO A 98 10.23 -8.12 -13.97
CA PRO A 98 10.76 -7.35 -12.85
C PRO A 98 10.15 -5.95 -12.69
N ARG A 99 9.60 -5.35 -13.77
CA ARG A 99 8.92 -4.05 -13.70
C ARG A 99 7.50 -4.16 -13.16
N GLY A 100 6.97 -5.37 -13.03
CA GLY A 100 5.60 -5.66 -12.65
C GLY A 100 4.63 -5.64 -13.85
N ILE A 101 3.41 -6.05 -13.59
CA ILE A 101 2.28 -6.05 -14.52
C ILE A 101 1.62 -4.67 -14.47
N ASP A 102 1.35 -4.04 -15.62
CA ASP A 102 0.47 -2.85 -15.77
C ASP A 102 -0.39 -3.06 -17.01
N SER A 103 -1.56 -3.67 -16.83
CA SER A 103 -2.41 -4.09 -17.95
C SER A 103 -3.89 -4.19 -17.59
N TRP A 104 -4.72 -4.21 -18.64
CA TRP A 104 -6.12 -4.61 -18.54
C TRP A 104 -6.22 -6.12 -18.53
N ILE A 105 -6.93 -6.67 -17.54
CA ILE A 105 -7.15 -8.11 -17.37
C ILE A 105 -8.65 -8.36 -17.28
N ASN A 106 -9.16 -9.29 -18.08
CA ASN A 106 -10.58 -9.62 -18.12
C ASN A 106 -11.01 -10.34 -16.84
N LEU A 107 -12.22 -10.03 -16.39
CA LEU A 107 -12.82 -10.71 -15.25
C LEU A 107 -13.32 -12.10 -15.65
N SER A 108 -13.05 -13.07 -14.81
CA SER A 108 -13.57 -14.44 -14.89
C SER A 108 -14.75 -14.61 -13.92
N ARG A 109 -15.68 -15.51 -14.22
CA ARG A 109 -16.77 -15.86 -13.30
C ARG A 109 -16.19 -16.50 -12.04
N VAL A 110 -16.78 -16.15 -10.89
CA VAL A 110 -16.42 -16.76 -9.60
C VAL A 110 -17.32 -17.97 -9.38
N ASP A 111 -16.72 -19.15 -9.28
CA ASP A 111 -17.38 -20.37 -8.84
C ASP A 111 -17.28 -20.47 -7.31
N PRO A 112 -18.39 -20.50 -6.56
CA PRO A 112 -18.40 -20.69 -5.10
C PRO A 112 -17.72 -21.99 -4.63
N ASP A 113 -17.67 -23.01 -5.50
CA ASP A 113 -17.01 -24.30 -5.25
C ASP A 113 -15.49 -24.24 -5.52
N ALA A 114 -15.01 -23.15 -6.14
CA ALA A 114 -13.58 -22.90 -6.36
C ALA A 114 -12.88 -22.24 -5.16
N GLU A 115 -13.63 -21.73 -4.17
CA GLU A 115 -13.09 -21.12 -2.95
C GLU A 115 -12.84 -22.18 -1.88
N VAL A 116 -11.73 -22.90 -2.05
CA VAL A 116 -11.29 -23.95 -1.13
C VAL A 116 -10.28 -23.40 -0.15
N GLN A 117 -10.54 -23.54 1.15
CA GLN A 117 -9.64 -23.15 2.24
C GLN A 117 -9.25 -24.36 3.09
N GLY A 118 -8.01 -24.38 3.55
CA GLY A 118 -7.56 -25.31 4.59
C GLY A 118 -6.65 -26.43 4.09
N GLU A 119 -6.28 -27.29 5.02
CA GLU A 119 -5.36 -28.40 4.80
C GLU A 119 -5.90 -29.68 5.44
N ILE A 120 -5.60 -30.82 4.84
CA ILE A 120 -5.90 -32.15 5.38
C ILE A 120 -4.60 -32.89 5.71
N CYS A 121 -4.57 -33.56 6.86
CA CYS A 121 -3.48 -34.41 7.30
C CYS A 121 -3.83 -35.87 7.00
N LEU A 122 -3.03 -36.53 6.17
CA LEU A 122 -3.24 -37.90 5.73
C LEU A 122 -2.00 -38.76 5.98
N ALA A 123 -2.20 -40.04 6.27
CA ALA A 123 -1.16 -41.06 6.17
C ALA A 123 -1.68 -42.23 5.33
N VAL A 124 -1.09 -42.40 4.15
CA VAL A 124 -1.51 -43.40 3.17
C VAL A 124 -0.50 -44.55 3.13
N GLN A 125 -1.00 -45.77 3.10
CA GLN A 125 -0.20 -46.98 2.97
C GLN A 125 -0.77 -47.87 1.86
N MET A 126 0.13 -48.40 1.03
CA MET A 126 -0.20 -49.43 0.05
C MET A 126 0.23 -50.78 0.63
N LEU A 127 -0.71 -51.71 0.73
CA LEU A 127 -0.51 -53.06 1.24
C LEU A 127 -0.87 -54.07 0.14
N GLU A 128 -0.17 -55.21 0.13
CA GLU A 128 -0.51 -56.36 -0.72
C GLU A 128 -0.76 -57.57 0.18
N ASP A 129 -1.93 -58.20 0.02
CA ASP A 129 -2.30 -59.43 0.72
C ASP A 129 -2.84 -60.48 -0.26
N ALA A 130 -3.22 -61.65 0.27
CA ALA A 130 -3.74 -62.78 -0.54
C ALA A 130 -5.01 -62.43 -1.35
N LEU A 131 -5.69 -61.33 -1.05
CA LEU A 131 -6.90 -60.85 -1.72
C LEU A 131 -6.60 -59.70 -2.70
N GLY A 132 -5.34 -59.25 -2.81
CA GLY A 132 -4.88 -58.23 -3.76
C GLY A 132 -4.31 -56.97 -3.11
N ARG A 133 -4.30 -55.87 -3.88
CA ARG A 133 -3.80 -54.56 -3.41
C ARG A 133 -4.86 -53.87 -2.54
N CYS A 134 -4.45 -53.46 -1.35
CA CYS A 134 -5.25 -52.70 -0.41
C CYS A 134 -4.61 -51.32 -0.17
N LEU A 135 -5.41 -50.26 -0.31
CA LEU A 135 -5.05 -48.90 0.05
C LEU A 135 -5.64 -48.61 1.42
N ARG A 136 -4.77 -48.33 2.39
CA ARG A 136 -5.15 -47.86 3.72
C ARG A 136 -4.91 -46.35 3.80
N CYS A 137 -5.98 -45.57 3.87
CA CYS A 137 -5.94 -44.12 4.02
C CYS A 137 -6.32 -43.74 5.44
N HIS A 138 -5.35 -43.32 6.26
CA HIS A 138 -5.61 -42.76 7.58
C HIS A 138 -5.91 -41.26 7.45
N VAL A 139 -7.17 -40.92 7.62
CA VAL A 139 -7.67 -39.55 7.63
C VAL A 139 -7.58 -39.01 9.06
N LEU A 140 -6.51 -38.27 9.35
CA LEU A 140 -6.19 -37.85 10.72
C LEU A 140 -7.03 -36.64 11.14
N GLN A 141 -6.86 -35.52 10.44
CA GLN A 141 -7.45 -34.23 10.82
C GLN A 141 -7.39 -33.24 9.67
N ALA A 142 -8.22 -32.19 9.71
CA ALA A 142 -8.08 -31.02 8.85
C ALA A 142 -8.03 -29.73 9.68
N ARG A 143 -7.58 -28.63 9.06
CA ARG A 143 -7.50 -27.32 9.71
C ARG A 143 -7.83 -26.18 8.76
N ASP A 144 -8.31 -25.09 9.34
CA ASP A 144 -8.61 -23.83 8.65
C ASP A 144 -9.60 -24.03 7.47
N LEU A 145 -10.58 -24.94 7.61
CA LEU A 145 -11.60 -25.20 6.59
C LEU A 145 -12.48 -23.96 6.34
N ALA A 146 -13.06 -23.84 5.14
CA ALA A 146 -13.99 -22.76 4.82
C ALA A 146 -15.26 -22.85 5.70
N PRO A 147 -15.77 -21.74 6.27
CA PRO A 147 -17.02 -21.74 7.01
C PRO A 147 -18.20 -21.70 6.03
N ARG A 148 -18.92 -22.82 5.86
CA ARG A 148 -20.11 -22.84 4.98
C ARG A 148 -21.41 -22.61 5.74
N ASP A 149 -21.45 -22.86 7.05
CA ASP A 149 -22.59 -22.53 7.87
C ASP A 149 -22.68 -21.04 8.21
N ILE A 150 -23.91 -20.52 8.34
CA ILE A 150 -24.23 -19.19 8.90
C ILE A 150 -23.63 -18.99 10.31
N SER A 151 -23.37 -20.09 11.03
CA SER A 151 -22.74 -20.06 12.35
C SER A 151 -21.25 -19.73 12.33
N GLY A 152 -20.62 -19.62 11.15
CA GLY A 152 -19.19 -19.40 10.98
C GLY A 152 -18.35 -20.67 11.18
N THR A 153 -18.97 -21.84 11.12
CA THR A 153 -18.33 -23.17 11.19
C THR A 153 -18.76 -24.06 10.01
N SER A 154 -18.39 -25.33 10.06
CA SER A 154 -18.87 -26.38 9.16
C SER A 154 -19.10 -27.67 9.95
N ASP A 155 -19.81 -28.62 9.36
CA ASP A 155 -19.99 -30.00 9.76
C ASP A 155 -19.19 -30.96 8.83
N PRO A 156 -17.84 -30.90 8.83
CA PRO A 156 -17.03 -31.59 7.83
C PRO A 156 -17.00 -33.12 7.94
N PHE A 157 -17.00 -33.78 6.78
CA PHE A 157 -16.63 -35.19 6.58
C PHE A 157 -15.73 -35.36 5.35
N ALA A 158 -14.94 -36.42 5.30
CA ALA A 158 -14.07 -36.74 4.17
C ALA A 158 -14.56 -37.99 3.42
N ARG A 159 -14.51 -37.95 2.09
CA ARG A 159 -14.81 -39.06 1.18
C ARG A 159 -13.55 -39.45 0.42
N VAL A 160 -13.08 -40.67 0.64
CA VAL A 160 -11.89 -41.22 0.01
C VAL A 160 -12.31 -42.08 -1.18
N PHE A 161 -11.77 -41.78 -2.35
CA PHE A 161 -11.98 -42.50 -3.60
C PHE A 161 -10.70 -43.19 -4.04
N TRP A 162 -10.84 -44.45 -4.44
CA TRP A 162 -9.78 -45.19 -5.11
C TRP A 162 -10.37 -46.15 -6.13
N GLY A 163 -10.09 -45.91 -7.41
CA GLY A 163 -10.74 -46.61 -8.52
C GLY A 163 -12.24 -46.35 -8.53
N SER A 164 -13.07 -47.40 -8.55
CA SER A 164 -14.53 -47.30 -8.49
C SER A 164 -15.09 -47.35 -7.07
N GLN A 165 -14.24 -47.43 -6.04
CA GLN A 165 -14.67 -47.52 -4.65
C GLN A 165 -14.60 -46.14 -3.97
N SER A 166 -15.53 -45.91 -3.05
CA SER A 166 -15.50 -44.77 -2.15
C SER A 166 -15.92 -45.15 -0.73
N VAL A 167 -15.28 -44.55 0.26
CA VAL A 167 -15.60 -44.71 1.69
C VAL A 167 -15.55 -43.34 2.37
N GLU A 168 -16.42 -43.10 3.33
CA GLU A 168 -16.55 -41.83 4.04
C GLU A 168 -16.14 -41.96 5.51
N THR A 169 -15.65 -40.86 6.08
CA THR A 169 -15.46 -40.72 7.53
C THR A 169 -16.77 -40.34 8.22
N SER A 170 -16.77 -40.36 9.56
CA SER A 170 -17.83 -39.71 10.32
C SER A 170 -17.87 -38.18 10.11
N THR A 171 -19.04 -37.58 10.31
CA THR A 171 -19.24 -36.13 10.28
C THR A 171 -18.94 -35.53 11.65
N ILE A 172 -18.07 -34.51 11.70
CA ILE A 172 -17.77 -33.78 12.94
C ILE A 172 -18.45 -32.42 12.89
N LYS A 173 -19.36 -32.17 13.82
CA LYS A 173 -20.19 -30.97 13.78
C LYS A 173 -19.50 -29.70 14.30
N LYS A 174 -19.86 -28.56 13.73
CA LYS A 174 -19.56 -27.19 14.17
C LYS A 174 -18.07 -26.94 14.41
N THR A 175 -17.24 -27.33 13.46
CA THR A 175 -15.79 -27.16 13.53
C THR A 175 -15.16 -26.86 12.18
N ARG A 176 -14.12 -26.02 12.21
CA ARG A 176 -13.21 -25.79 11.08
C ARG A 176 -11.89 -26.57 11.24
N PHE A 177 -11.79 -27.36 12.31
CA PHE A 177 -10.60 -28.12 12.72
C PHE A 177 -10.98 -29.57 13.09
N PRO A 178 -11.59 -30.34 12.18
CA PRO A 178 -12.03 -31.70 12.48
C PRO A 178 -10.86 -32.64 12.76
N ARG A 179 -11.10 -33.61 13.63
CA ARG A 179 -10.18 -34.70 13.98
C ARG A 179 -10.94 -36.01 13.91
N TRP A 180 -10.83 -36.69 12.77
CA TRP A 180 -11.47 -37.97 12.54
C TRP A 180 -10.66 -39.10 13.19
N ASP A 181 -9.35 -39.13 12.93
CA ASP A 181 -8.47 -40.24 13.31
C ASP A 181 -9.01 -41.59 12.82
N GLU A 182 -9.57 -41.60 11.60
CA GLU A 182 -10.26 -42.75 11.01
C GLU A 182 -9.40 -43.39 9.91
N VAL A 183 -9.32 -44.72 9.92
CA VAL A 183 -8.58 -45.50 8.92
C VAL A 183 -9.57 -46.12 7.96
N LEU A 184 -9.53 -45.67 6.70
CA LEU A 184 -10.39 -46.16 5.63
C LEU A 184 -9.60 -47.10 4.72
N GLU A 185 -10.12 -48.31 4.53
CA GLU A 185 -9.50 -49.35 3.70
C GLU A 185 -10.30 -49.56 2.41
N LEU A 186 -9.62 -49.41 1.27
CA LEU A 186 -10.17 -49.64 -0.05
C LEU A 186 -9.37 -50.78 -0.71
N ARG A 187 -10.03 -51.63 -1.49
CA ARG A 187 -9.41 -52.79 -2.16
C ARG A 187 -9.61 -52.69 -3.66
N ALA A 188 -8.51 -52.71 -4.42
CA ALA A 188 -8.60 -52.57 -5.87
C ALA A 188 -9.11 -53.86 -6.52
N ALA A 189 -10.01 -53.71 -7.49
CA ALA A 189 -10.27 -54.76 -8.45
C ALA A 189 -9.02 -54.99 -9.34
N PRO A 190 -8.84 -56.18 -9.94
CA PRO A 190 -7.77 -56.41 -10.91
C PRO A 190 -7.89 -55.41 -12.07
N GLY A 191 -6.91 -54.50 -12.22
CA GLY A 191 -6.99 -53.42 -13.20
C GLY A 191 -5.85 -52.39 -13.13
N ALA A 192 -5.95 -51.36 -13.97
CA ALA A 192 -4.98 -50.28 -14.08
C ALA A 192 -4.84 -49.49 -12.75
N PRO A 193 -3.63 -49.02 -12.42
CA PRO A 193 -3.40 -48.27 -11.20
C PRO A 193 -4.22 -46.97 -11.20
N SER A 194 -5.04 -46.78 -10.16
CA SER A 194 -5.98 -45.65 -10.04
C SER A 194 -5.46 -44.58 -9.09
N PRO A 195 -5.72 -43.28 -9.35
CA PRO A 195 -5.35 -42.21 -8.43
C PRO A 195 -6.16 -42.32 -7.13
N LEU A 196 -5.57 -41.81 -6.04
CA LEU A 196 -6.27 -41.62 -4.77
C LEU A 196 -6.81 -40.19 -4.75
N ARG A 197 -8.12 -40.03 -4.55
CA ARG A 197 -8.74 -38.72 -4.35
C ARG A 197 -9.40 -38.68 -2.98
N VAL A 198 -9.18 -37.61 -2.23
CA VAL A 198 -9.83 -37.37 -0.93
C VAL A 198 -10.56 -36.05 -1.02
N GLU A 199 -11.88 -36.08 -0.89
CA GLU A 199 -12.76 -34.90 -0.95
C GLU A 199 -13.29 -34.59 0.45
N LEU A 200 -13.34 -33.32 0.82
CA LEU A 200 -13.97 -32.85 2.04
C LEU A 200 -15.27 -32.12 1.71
N TRP A 201 -16.26 -32.33 2.55
CA TRP A 201 -17.62 -31.85 2.35
C TRP A 201 -18.18 -31.37 3.68
N ASP A 202 -18.98 -30.31 3.62
CA ASP A 202 -19.82 -29.87 4.72
C ASP A 202 -21.15 -30.61 4.66
N TRP A 203 -21.57 -31.21 5.77
CA TRP A 203 -22.85 -31.92 5.81
C TRP A 203 -23.99 -30.96 6.13
N ASP A 204 -24.94 -30.84 5.21
CA ASP A 204 -26.11 -29.99 5.39
C ASP A 204 -27.37 -30.82 5.67
N MET A 205 -28.11 -30.42 6.70
CA MET A 205 -29.38 -31.08 7.03
C MET A 205 -30.45 -30.83 5.96
N VAL A 206 -30.38 -29.71 5.24
CA VAL A 206 -31.33 -29.30 4.19
C VAL A 206 -30.56 -28.75 3.00
N GLY A 207 -30.52 -29.49 1.89
CA GLY A 207 -29.84 -29.07 0.67
C GLY A 207 -28.85 -30.10 0.15
N LYS A 208 -27.95 -29.67 -0.74
CA LYS A 208 -26.76 -30.44 -1.11
C LYS A 208 -25.63 -30.03 -0.18
N ASN A 209 -24.83 -31.00 0.22
CA ASN A 209 -23.60 -30.76 0.98
C ASN A 209 -22.66 -29.81 0.23
N ASP A 210 -22.13 -28.83 0.93
CA ASP A 210 -21.18 -27.88 0.35
C ASP A 210 -19.77 -28.46 0.24
N PHE A 211 -19.09 -28.20 -0.88
CA PHE A 211 -17.74 -28.68 -1.08
C PHE A 211 -16.72 -27.84 -0.29
N LEU A 212 -15.84 -28.53 0.46
CA LEU A 212 -14.80 -27.90 1.28
C LEU A 212 -13.39 -28.01 0.67
N GLY A 213 -13.21 -28.84 -0.37
CA GLY A 213 -11.93 -29.02 -1.06
C GLY A 213 -11.49 -30.46 -1.23
N MET A 214 -10.49 -30.71 -2.06
CA MET A 214 -9.95 -32.05 -2.27
C MET A 214 -8.43 -32.10 -2.36
N VAL A 215 -7.88 -33.31 -2.28
CA VAL A 215 -6.50 -33.64 -2.67
C VAL A 215 -6.53 -34.86 -3.58
N GLU A 216 -5.69 -34.87 -4.61
CA GLU A 216 -5.56 -36.00 -5.53
C GLU A 216 -4.09 -36.39 -5.68
N PHE A 217 -3.81 -37.69 -5.59
CA PHE A 217 -2.48 -38.26 -5.68
C PHE A 217 -2.42 -39.24 -6.86
N PRO A 218 -1.54 -39.00 -7.85
CA PRO A 218 -1.33 -39.92 -8.96
C PRO A 218 -0.84 -41.28 -8.48
N PRO A 219 -1.14 -42.37 -9.20
CA PRO A 219 -0.75 -43.71 -8.78
C PRO A 219 0.75 -43.91 -8.61
N GLN A 220 1.58 -43.17 -9.35
CA GLN A 220 3.04 -43.21 -9.25
C GLN A 220 3.53 -42.72 -7.87
N VAL A 221 2.89 -41.67 -7.33
CA VAL A 221 3.21 -41.13 -6.00
C VAL A 221 2.88 -42.16 -4.92
N LEU A 222 1.74 -42.83 -5.04
CA LEU A 222 1.30 -43.86 -4.08
C LEU A 222 2.26 -45.05 -4.00
N GLN A 223 2.97 -45.37 -5.09
CA GLN A 223 3.92 -46.49 -5.13
C GLN A 223 5.32 -46.10 -4.64
N GLN A 224 5.79 -44.91 -4.97
CA GLN A 224 7.16 -44.48 -4.66
C GLN A 224 7.28 -43.84 -3.28
N LYS A 225 6.37 -42.92 -2.96
CA LYS A 225 6.38 -42.15 -1.71
C LYS A 225 4.94 -41.87 -1.27
N PRO A 226 4.30 -42.85 -0.60
CA PRO A 226 2.94 -42.72 -0.12
C PRO A 226 2.73 -41.41 0.66
N PRO A 227 1.64 -40.66 0.40
CA PRO A 227 1.35 -39.40 1.07
C PRO A 227 1.33 -39.55 2.60
N ASN A 228 2.18 -38.79 3.28
CA ASN A 228 2.23 -38.73 4.74
C ASN A 228 2.52 -37.29 5.19
N GLY A 229 1.53 -36.63 5.80
CA GLY A 229 1.63 -35.26 6.30
C GLY A 229 0.44 -34.38 5.92
N TRP A 230 0.66 -33.06 5.95
CA TRP A 230 -0.34 -32.04 5.62
C TRP A 230 -0.35 -31.73 4.12
N PHE A 231 -1.55 -31.62 3.55
CA PHE A 231 -1.77 -31.32 2.15
C PHE A 231 -2.81 -30.21 2.01
N ARG A 232 -2.48 -29.18 1.23
CA ARG A 232 -3.40 -28.07 0.93
C ARG A 232 -4.54 -28.57 0.06
N LEU A 233 -5.76 -28.26 0.47
CA LEU A 233 -6.97 -28.57 -0.29
C LEU A 233 -7.00 -27.74 -1.58
N ARG A 234 -7.57 -28.30 -2.64
CA ARG A 234 -7.72 -27.64 -3.94
C ARG A 234 -9.16 -27.79 -4.45
N PRO A 235 -9.61 -26.89 -5.35
CA PRO A 235 -10.89 -27.04 -6.02
C PRO A 235 -10.89 -28.24 -6.98
N PHE A 236 -12.07 -28.63 -7.47
CA PHE A 236 -12.17 -29.62 -8.53
C PHE A 236 -11.42 -29.16 -9.79
N PRO A 237 -10.66 -30.03 -10.46
CA PRO A 237 -10.15 -29.73 -11.80
C PRO A 237 -11.33 -29.75 -12.78
N ARG A 238 -11.79 -28.58 -13.21
CA ARG A 238 -12.71 -28.44 -14.36
C ARG A 238 -11.99 -27.86 -15.56
N ALA A 239 -12.37 -28.35 -16.74
CA ALA A 239 -12.11 -27.68 -18.00
C ALA A 239 -12.86 -26.34 -17.99
N GLU A 240 -12.21 -25.28 -18.44
CA GLU A 240 -12.80 -23.96 -18.63
C GLU A 240 -13.99 -24.08 -19.60
N GLU A 241 -15.21 -24.30 -19.09
CA GLU A 241 -16.43 -24.10 -19.87
C GLU A 241 -16.77 -22.61 -19.85
N ASP A 242 -16.13 -21.91 -20.78
CA ASP A 242 -16.35 -20.51 -21.08
C ASP A 242 -17.73 -20.33 -21.73
N SER A 243 -18.77 -20.34 -20.90
CA SER A 243 -20.17 -20.17 -21.30
C SER A 243 -20.78 -18.91 -20.67
N GLY A 244 -20.37 -17.73 -21.16
CA GLY A 244 -21.28 -16.59 -21.30
C GLY A 244 -20.78 -15.23 -20.80
N GLY A 245 -20.74 -14.27 -21.72
CA GLY A 245 -20.76 -12.82 -21.47
C GLY A 245 -19.48 -12.19 -20.92
N SER A 246 -19.02 -11.10 -21.53
CA SER A 246 -17.92 -10.29 -21.00
C SER A 246 -18.34 -9.67 -19.65
N LEU A 247 -17.65 -10.04 -18.57
CA LEU A 247 -17.85 -9.46 -17.23
C LEU A 247 -17.16 -8.10 -17.04
N GLY A 248 -16.58 -7.56 -18.12
CA GLY A 248 -15.71 -6.39 -18.07
C GLY A 248 -14.26 -6.75 -17.75
N ALA A 249 -13.47 -5.72 -17.47
CA ALA A 249 -12.04 -5.87 -17.19
C ALA A 249 -11.58 -4.92 -16.08
N LEU A 250 -10.52 -5.33 -15.38
CA LEU A 250 -9.81 -4.52 -14.40
C LEU A 250 -8.46 -4.07 -14.97
N ARG A 251 -8.08 -2.82 -14.73
CA ARG A 251 -6.71 -2.35 -14.91
C ARG A 251 -5.96 -2.47 -13.59
N LEU A 252 -4.93 -3.29 -13.58
CA LEU A 252 -4.14 -3.58 -12.38
C LEU A 252 -2.68 -3.19 -12.61
N LYS A 253 -2.05 -2.64 -11.57
CA LYS A 253 -0.59 -2.58 -11.49
C LYS A 253 -0.10 -3.44 -10.33
N VAL A 254 0.72 -4.44 -10.61
CA VAL A 254 1.20 -5.39 -9.59
C VAL A 254 2.69 -5.61 -9.75
N ARG A 255 3.47 -5.36 -8.71
CA ARG A 255 4.92 -5.59 -8.70
C ARG A 255 5.32 -6.40 -7.47
N LEU A 256 5.92 -7.56 -7.69
CA LEU A 256 6.58 -8.32 -6.63
C LEU A 256 8.01 -7.80 -6.45
N THR A 257 8.39 -7.56 -5.20
CA THR A 257 9.70 -7.06 -4.82
C THR A 257 10.23 -7.90 -3.69
N GLU A 258 11.24 -8.71 -3.97
CA GLU A 258 11.94 -9.52 -2.98
C GLU A 258 13.24 -8.81 -2.60
N ASP A 259 13.24 -8.27 -1.39
CA ASP A 259 14.35 -7.52 -0.84
C ASP A 259 15.11 -8.35 0.19
N ARG A 260 16.43 -8.37 -0.01
CA ARG A 260 17.39 -8.77 1.01
C ARG A 260 17.95 -7.47 1.58
N VAL A 261 17.66 -7.18 2.84
CA VAL A 261 18.26 -6.03 3.52
C VAL A 261 19.46 -6.52 4.32
N LEU A 262 20.65 -6.09 3.89
CA LEU A 262 21.92 -6.34 4.56
C LEU A 262 22.01 -5.56 5.88
N PRO A 263 22.90 -5.93 6.81
CA PRO A 263 23.16 -5.12 7.99
C PRO A 263 23.65 -3.69 7.64
N SER A 264 23.23 -2.70 8.42
CA SER A 264 23.56 -1.26 8.23
C SER A 264 25.01 -0.94 7.87
N ARG A 265 25.98 -1.70 8.39
CA ARG A 265 27.42 -1.51 8.10
C ARG A 265 27.76 -1.57 6.60
N TYR A 266 27.01 -2.34 5.81
CA TYR A 266 27.24 -2.45 4.36
C TYR A 266 26.65 -1.27 3.60
N TYR A 267 25.55 -0.68 4.08
CA TYR A 267 24.90 0.46 3.45
C TYR A 267 25.54 1.81 3.79
N ARG A 268 26.28 1.88 4.90
CA ARG A 268 26.93 3.11 5.39
C ARG A 268 27.69 3.89 4.30
N PRO A 269 28.55 3.28 3.45
CA PRO A 269 29.27 4.03 2.42
C PRO A 269 28.34 4.73 1.42
N LEU A 270 27.25 4.09 1.02
CA LEU A 270 26.26 4.68 0.12
C LEU A 270 25.51 5.81 0.84
N SER A 271 25.04 5.58 2.06
CA SER A 271 24.32 6.59 2.84
C SER A 271 25.16 7.84 3.11
N GLU A 272 26.44 7.68 3.46
CA GLU A 272 27.38 8.78 3.72
C GLU A 272 27.70 9.55 2.43
N LEU A 273 27.86 8.85 1.30
CA LEU A 273 28.09 9.49 0.00
C LEU A 273 26.92 10.39 -0.40
N LEU A 274 25.68 9.93 -0.19
CA LEU A 274 24.48 10.71 -0.46
C LEU A 274 24.29 11.86 0.54
N ALA A 275 24.59 11.66 1.83
CA ALA A 275 24.51 12.70 2.85
C ALA A 275 25.54 13.82 2.62
N THR A 276 26.76 13.47 2.22
CA THR A 276 27.80 14.46 1.88
C THR A 276 27.37 15.33 0.70
N ALA A 277 26.69 14.75 -0.30
CA ALA A 277 26.17 15.50 -1.44
C ALA A 277 25.12 16.54 -1.02
N VAL A 278 24.29 16.22 -0.04
CA VAL A 278 23.24 17.12 0.47
C VAL A 278 23.82 18.28 1.29
N LEU A 279 24.86 18.00 2.09
CA LEU A 279 25.51 18.98 2.96
C LEU A 279 26.59 19.80 2.25
N GLY A 280 26.94 19.43 1.01
CA GLY A 280 27.94 20.10 0.20
C GLY A 280 27.50 21.48 -0.31
N PRO A 281 28.46 22.26 -0.83
CA PRO A 281 28.21 23.61 -1.34
C PRO A 281 27.44 23.58 -2.68
N ALA A 282 26.70 24.65 -2.98
CA ALA A 282 25.80 24.70 -4.14
C ALA A 282 26.51 24.57 -5.49
N GLU A 283 27.79 24.94 -5.57
CA GLU A 283 28.63 24.82 -6.77
C GLU A 283 28.93 23.37 -7.16
N GLU A 284 28.75 22.42 -6.24
CA GLU A 284 28.97 20.99 -6.45
C GLU A 284 27.69 20.22 -6.78
N ASP A 285 26.52 20.84 -6.59
CA ASP A 285 25.21 20.23 -6.77
C ASP A 285 25.00 19.60 -8.15
N ALA A 286 25.44 20.26 -9.21
CA ALA A 286 25.28 19.79 -10.59
C ALA A 286 26.12 18.54 -10.90
N ALA A 287 27.13 18.27 -10.08
CA ALA A 287 28.08 17.17 -10.25
C ALA A 287 28.02 16.12 -9.12
N SER A 288 27.01 16.20 -8.25
CA SER A 288 26.92 15.33 -7.09
C SER A 288 26.44 13.91 -7.45
N PRO A 289 26.69 12.91 -6.57
CA PRO A 289 26.10 11.57 -6.68
C PRO A 289 24.57 11.57 -6.83
N LEU A 290 23.86 12.49 -6.15
CA LEU A 290 22.40 12.62 -6.26
C LEU A 290 21.96 13.17 -7.63
N ALA A 291 22.75 14.05 -8.23
CA ALA A 291 22.47 14.56 -9.57
C ALA A 291 22.60 13.46 -10.64
N VAL A 292 23.65 12.63 -10.50
CA VAL A 292 23.85 11.45 -11.36
C VAL A 292 22.70 10.46 -11.20
N LEU A 293 22.27 10.18 -9.97
CA LEU A 293 21.14 9.31 -9.69
C LEU A 293 19.83 9.81 -10.33
N GLU A 294 19.52 11.11 -10.21
CA GLU A 294 18.34 11.69 -10.85
C GLU A 294 18.36 11.54 -12.36
N GLU A 295 19.52 11.71 -12.99
CA GLU A 295 19.67 11.63 -14.45
C GLU A 295 19.51 10.20 -14.99
N LEU A 296 19.88 9.19 -14.21
CA LEU A 296 19.67 7.78 -14.55
C LEU A 296 18.21 7.33 -14.32
N THR A 297 17.46 8.08 -13.51
CA THR A 297 16.10 7.66 -13.11
C THR A 297 15.09 8.03 -14.19
N SER A 298 14.44 7.01 -14.75
CA SER A 298 13.34 7.18 -15.71
C SER A 298 12.16 7.94 -15.09
N GLY A 299 11.34 8.58 -15.93
CA GLY A 299 10.19 9.37 -15.48
C GLY A 299 9.21 8.59 -14.60
N ASP A 300 9.00 7.30 -14.91
CA ASP A 300 8.06 6.44 -14.21
C ASP A 300 8.57 6.01 -12.81
N CYS A 301 9.89 5.98 -12.60
CA CYS A 301 10.49 5.59 -11.32
C CYS A 301 10.80 6.79 -10.40
N ARG A 302 10.59 8.03 -10.87
CA ARG A 302 10.98 9.25 -10.15
C ARG A 302 10.17 9.48 -8.86
N GLN A 303 8.89 9.13 -8.87
CA GLN A 303 8.04 9.17 -7.67
C GLN A 303 8.54 8.18 -6.61
N ASP A 304 8.89 6.96 -7.03
CA ASP A 304 9.41 5.93 -6.14
C ASP A 304 10.74 6.41 -5.53
N LEU A 305 11.67 6.87 -6.36
CA LEU A 305 12.96 7.38 -5.89
C LEU A 305 12.80 8.55 -4.92
N ALA A 306 11.96 9.54 -5.24
CA ALA A 306 11.64 10.65 -4.35
C ALA A 306 11.18 10.15 -2.98
N THR A 307 10.30 9.14 -2.98
CA THR A 307 9.79 8.52 -1.76
C THR A 307 10.88 7.85 -0.94
N ARG A 308 11.80 7.12 -1.58
CA ARG A 308 12.94 6.47 -0.91
C ARG A 308 13.89 7.50 -0.30
N LEU A 309 14.28 8.52 -1.07
CA LEU A 309 15.22 9.54 -0.63
C LEU A 309 14.65 10.42 0.49
N VAL A 310 13.40 10.86 0.38
CA VAL A 310 12.74 11.62 1.45
C VAL A 310 12.74 10.80 2.74
N LYS A 311 12.32 9.53 2.72
CA LYS A 311 12.32 8.68 3.91
C LYS A 311 13.72 8.45 4.49
N LEU A 312 14.71 8.23 3.64
CA LEU A 312 16.11 8.06 4.05
C LEU A 312 16.62 9.29 4.81
N PHE A 313 16.52 10.48 4.20
CA PHE A 313 17.03 11.71 4.80
C PHE A 313 16.18 12.18 5.98
N LEU A 314 14.88 11.88 5.97
CA LEU A 314 14.01 12.12 7.11
C LEU A 314 14.42 11.24 8.31
N GLY A 315 14.77 9.97 8.08
CA GLY A 315 15.30 9.07 9.12
C GLY A 315 16.68 9.45 9.65
N GLN A 316 17.49 10.12 8.83
CA GLN A 316 18.81 10.66 9.20
C GLN A 316 18.75 12.06 9.82
N GLY A 317 17.59 12.71 9.81
CA GLY A 317 17.45 14.10 10.25
C GLY A 317 17.99 15.16 9.29
N LEU A 318 18.18 14.80 8.02
CA LEU A 318 18.73 15.63 6.95
C LEU A 318 17.67 16.03 5.90
N ALA A 319 16.38 15.87 6.18
CA ALA A 319 15.31 16.19 5.23
C ALA A 319 15.31 17.67 4.81
N GLY A 320 15.50 18.60 5.75
CA GLY A 320 15.59 20.04 5.45
C GLY A 320 16.73 20.36 4.47
N PRO A 321 17.98 20.00 4.80
CA PRO A 321 19.12 20.13 3.87
C PRO A 321 18.88 19.46 2.51
N PHE A 322 18.27 18.27 2.48
CA PHE A 322 17.97 17.55 1.24
C PHE A 322 16.97 18.30 0.35
N LEU A 323 15.91 18.85 0.93
CA LEU A 323 14.92 19.64 0.19
C LEU A 323 15.50 20.97 -0.30
N ASP A 324 16.36 21.63 0.49
CA ASP A 324 17.07 22.82 0.04
C ASP A 324 18.01 22.50 -1.12
N TYR A 325 18.78 21.40 -1.04
CA TYR A 325 19.61 20.90 -2.14
C TYR A 325 18.81 20.69 -3.44
N LEU A 326 17.66 20.02 -3.37
CA LEU A 326 16.82 19.82 -4.56
C LEU A 326 16.23 21.14 -5.09
N THR A 327 15.83 22.03 -4.18
CA THR A 327 15.30 23.35 -4.53
C THR A 327 16.34 24.19 -5.25
N ARG A 328 17.56 24.28 -4.70
CA ARG A 328 18.70 25.00 -5.32
C ARG A 328 18.92 24.53 -6.76
N ARG A 329 18.93 23.21 -6.97
CA ARG A 329 19.11 22.62 -8.31
C ARG A 329 17.98 22.93 -9.28
N GLU A 330 16.73 22.79 -8.86
CA GLU A 330 15.58 23.06 -9.74
C GLU A 330 15.52 24.54 -10.11
N VAL A 331 15.69 25.43 -9.12
CA VAL A 331 15.66 26.88 -9.30
C VAL A 331 16.80 27.34 -10.21
N ALA A 332 18.02 26.82 -10.02
CA ALA A 332 19.16 27.15 -10.87
C ALA A 332 18.97 26.74 -12.34
N ARG A 333 18.28 25.61 -12.59
CA ARG A 333 17.98 25.11 -13.95
C ARG A 333 16.79 25.81 -14.60
N THR A 334 15.97 26.51 -13.82
CA THR A 334 14.78 27.20 -14.33
C THR A 334 15.17 28.55 -14.94
N THR A 335 14.74 28.78 -16.18
CA THR A 335 14.94 30.04 -16.91
C THR A 335 13.66 30.88 -16.94
N ASP A 336 12.51 30.27 -17.23
CA ASP A 336 11.19 30.92 -17.18
C ASP A 336 10.52 30.63 -15.82
N PRO A 337 10.24 31.66 -14.99
CA PRO A 337 9.53 31.51 -13.72
C PRO A 337 8.20 30.76 -13.82
N ASN A 338 7.50 30.89 -14.96
CA ASN A 338 6.23 30.20 -15.17
C ASN A 338 6.37 28.68 -15.33
N THR A 339 7.59 28.16 -15.48
CA THR A 339 7.84 26.71 -15.58
C THR A 339 8.30 26.09 -14.26
N LEU A 340 8.62 26.92 -13.26
CA LEU A 340 9.18 26.52 -11.98
C LEU A 340 8.28 25.50 -11.27
N PHE A 341 8.86 24.33 -10.93
CA PHE A 341 8.17 23.18 -10.35
C PHE A 341 6.92 22.70 -11.11
N ARG A 342 6.69 23.08 -12.39
CA ARG A 342 5.57 22.53 -13.18
C ARG A 342 5.91 21.17 -13.81
N SER A 343 7.19 20.83 -13.88
CA SER A 343 7.67 19.56 -14.43
C SER A 343 7.58 18.40 -13.42
N ASN A 344 7.60 17.17 -13.94
CA ASN A 344 7.74 15.96 -13.12
C ASN A 344 9.23 15.77 -12.74
N SER A 345 9.76 16.63 -11.86
CA SER A 345 11.15 16.63 -11.39
C SER A 345 11.31 15.92 -10.05
N LEU A 346 12.55 15.56 -9.69
CA LEU A 346 12.81 14.92 -8.39
C LEU A 346 12.48 15.89 -7.25
N ALA A 347 12.71 17.19 -7.47
CA ALA A 347 12.40 18.24 -6.50
C ALA A 347 10.89 18.35 -6.23
N SER A 348 10.06 18.46 -7.29
CA SER A 348 8.60 18.56 -7.11
C SER A 348 8.01 17.31 -6.46
N LYS A 349 8.51 16.13 -6.84
CA LYS A 349 8.09 14.83 -6.28
C LYS A 349 8.54 14.62 -4.83
N SER A 350 9.75 15.06 -4.48
CA SER A 350 10.27 14.94 -3.11
C SER A 350 9.55 15.88 -2.15
N MET A 351 9.28 17.12 -2.56
CA MET A 351 8.50 18.05 -1.74
C MET A 351 7.05 17.56 -1.54
N GLU A 352 6.40 17.04 -2.59
CA GLU A 352 5.06 16.44 -2.49
C GLU A 352 5.04 15.29 -1.47
N GLN A 353 6.03 14.38 -1.56
CA GLN A 353 6.09 13.24 -0.66
C GLN A 353 6.47 13.62 0.76
N PHE A 354 7.34 14.62 0.94
CA PHE A 354 7.66 15.16 2.25
C PHE A 354 6.44 15.77 2.94
N MET A 355 5.65 16.58 2.23
CA MET A 355 4.40 17.13 2.76
C MET A 355 3.40 16.03 3.13
N LYS A 356 3.30 14.96 2.34
CA LYS A 356 2.47 13.79 2.68
C LYS A 356 2.98 13.04 3.91
N LEU A 357 4.28 12.93 4.13
CA LEU A 357 4.82 12.21 5.29
C LEU A 357 4.73 13.04 6.59
N VAL A 358 4.89 14.36 6.50
CA VAL A 358 5.00 15.24 7.68
C VAL A 358 3.75 16.06 7.95
N GLY A 359 3.05 16.46 6.89
CA GLY A 359 1.93 17.39 6.94
C GLY A 359 0.57 16.76 7.19
N MET A 360 0.42 15.43 7.14
CA MET A 360 -0.90 14.77 7.25
C MET A 360 -1.66 15.10 8.54
N PRO A 361 -1.05 15.09 9.75
CA PRO A 361 -1.74 15.52 10.96
C PRO A 361 -2.24 16.97 10.87
N TYR A 362 -1.44 17.86 10.29
CA TYR A 362 -1.80 19.26 10.06
C TYR A 362 -2.96 19.38 9.06
N LEU A 363 -2.95 18.60 7.99
CA LEU A 363 -4.04 18.54 7.01
C LEU A 363 -5.37 18.13 7.66
N HIS A 364 -5.33 17.10 8.51
CA HIS A 364 -6.50 16.60 9.24
C HIS A 364 -7.06 17.69 10.16
N GLU A 365 -6.21 18.30 10.98
CA GLU A 365 -6.62 19.38 11.88
C GLU A 365 -7.25 20.57 11.13
N VAL A 366 -6.72 20.91 9.95
CA VAL A 366 -7.19 22.06 9.16
C VAL A 366 -8.47 21.77 8.38
N LEU A 367 -8.56 20.61 7.71
CA LEU A 367 -9.64 20.35 6.75
C LEU A 367 -10.74 19.41 7.26
N GLN A 368 -10.42 18.44 8.12
CA GLN A 368 -11.36 17.38 8.52
C GLN A 368 -12.68 17.90 9.11
N PRO A 369 -12.72 18.99 9.92
CA PRO A 369 -13.98 19.51 10.45
C PRO A 369 -14.93 19.98 9.35
N VAL A 370 -14.42 20.73 8.37
CA VAL A 370 -15.26 21.28 7.29
C VAL A 370 -15.64 20.18 6.29
N ILE A 371 -14.73 19.26 5.98
CA ILE A 371 -15.01 18.13 5.09
C ILE A 371 -16.05 17.19 5.70
N SER A 372 -15.96 16.88 6.99
CA SER A 372 -16.95 16.04 7.67
C SER A 372 -18.34 16.67 7.61
N ARG A 373 -18.43 17.98 7.82
CA ARG A 373 -19.68 18.73 7.69
C ARG A 373 -20.27 18.65 6.27
N VAL A 374 -19.45 18.70 5.21
CA VAL A 374 -19.93 18.53 3.82
C VAL A 374 -20.54 17.13 3.62
N PHE A 375 -19.91 16.08 4.16
CA PHE A 375 -20.41 14.70 4.09
C PHE A 375 -21.68 14.48 4.92
N GLU A 376 -21.83 15.19 6.03
CA GLU A 376 -23.00 15.10 6.91
C GLU A 376 -24.20 15.86 6.32
N GLU A 377 -24.00 17.08 5.85
CA GLU A 377 -25.10 17.93 5.35
C GLU A 377 -25.57 17.53 3.94
N LYS A 378 -24.70 16.94 3.11
CA LYS A 378 -24.96 16.50 1.72
C LYS A 378 -25.77 17.49 0.88
N LYS A 379 -25.48 18.79 1.04
CA LYS A 379 -26.22 19.85 0.34
C LYS A 379 -25.89 19.88 -1.15
N TYR A 380 -26.92 20.10 -1.95
CA TYR A 380 -26.77 20.30 -3.39
C TYR A 380 -26.26 21.72 -3.66
N MET A 381 -25.14 21.85 -4.36
CA MET A 381 -24.62 23.12 -4.84
C MET A 381 -24.07 22.97 -6.25
N GLU A 382 -24.67 23.69 -7.20
CA GLU A 382 -24.25 23.72 -8.60
C GLU A 382 -24.30 25.15 -9.13
N LEU A 383 -23.25 25.55 -9.85
CA LEU A 383 -23.13 26.87 -10.46
C LEU A 383 -23.11 26.79 -11.99
N ASP A 384 -22.84 25.62 -12.56
CA ASP A 384 -22.84 25.36 -14.00
C ASP A 384 -24.27 25.09 -14.50
N PRO A 385 -24.89 26.01 -15.27
CA PRO A 385 -26.26 25.86 -15.76
C PRO A 385 -26.50 24.53 -16.49
N CYS A 386 -25.50 24.03 -17.21
CA CYS A 386 -25.62 22.79 -17.99
C CYS A 386 -25.70 21.53 -17.12
N LYS A 387 -25.38 21.62 -15.83
CA LYS A 387 -25.36 20.50 -14.88
C LYS A 387 -26.43 20.62 -13.79
N MET A 388 -27.26 21.66 -13.85
CA MET A 388 -28.31 21.90 -12.86
C MET A 388 -29.48 20.92 -13.06
N GLU A 389 -29.77 20.13 -12.03
CA GLU A 389 -30.90 19.20 -12.04
C GLU A 389 -32.18 19.88 -11.50
N LEU A 390 -32.88 20.62 -12.37
CA LEU A 390 -34.13 21.33 -12.01
C LEU A 390 -35.33 20.39 -11.75
N GLY A 391 -35.17 19.07 -11.93
CA GLY A 391 -36.27 18.10 -12.05
C GLY A 391 -36.45 17.07 -10.91
N ARG A 392 -35.55 16.95 -9.93
CA ARG A 392 -35.64 15.87 -8.91
C ARG A 392 -36.78 16.02 -7.90
N THR A 393 -37.39 17.19 -7.77
CA THR A 393 -38.48 17.45 -6.80
C THR A 393 -39.88 17.09 -7.32
N ARG A 394 -39.99 16.46 -8.49
CA ARG A 394 -41.27 16.22 -9.20
C ARG A 394 -42.22 15.21 -8.55
N ARG A 395 -41.86 14.52 -7.46
CA ARG A 395 -42.73 13.43 -6.96
C ARG A 395 -43.78 13.77 -5.91
N ILE A 396 -43.70 14.85 -5.11
CA ILE A 396 -44.74 15.08 -4.07
C ILE A 396 -44.97 16.55 -3.63
N SER A 397 -44.59 17.59 -4.38
CA SER A 397 -44.81 18.98 -3.91
C SER A 397 -45.63 19.85 -4.85
N PHE A 398 -46.71 20.44 -4.31
CA PHE A 398 -47.55 21.47 -4.93
C PHE A 398 -46.89 22.87 -4.96
N LYS A 399 -45.64 23.01 -4.50
CA LYS A 399 -44.84 24.24 -4.69
C LYS A 399 -44.09 24.14 -6.02
N GLY A 400 -44.24 25.15 -6.87
CA GLY A 400 -43.59 25.23 -8.19
C GLY A 400 -42.08 24.98 -8.12
N ALA A 401 -41.52 24.46 -9.22
CA ALA A 401 -40.08 24.22 -9.32
C ALA A 401 -39.30 25.53 -9.07
N PRO A 402 -38.23 25.50 -8.26
CA PRO A 402 -37.40 26.69 -8.05
C PRO A 402 -36.79 27.13 -9.38
N SER A 403 -36.74 28.44 -9.63
CA SER A 403 -36.08 28.99 -10.81
C SER A 403 -34.57 28.70 -10.77
N GLU A 404 -33.95 28.60 -11.94
CA GLU A 404 -32.50 28.40 -12.08
C GLU A 404 -31.71 29.47 -11.28
N GLU A 405 -32.15 30.72 -11.34
CA GLU A 405 -31.55 31.83 -10.60
C GLU A 405 -31.57 31.61 -9.09
N HIS A 406 -32.70 31.13 -8.55
CA HIS A 406 -32.83 30.88 -7.11
C HIS A 406 -31.93 29.72 -6.65
N VAL A 407 -31.85 28.64 -7.44
CA VAL A 407 -30.96 27.51 -7.14
C VAL A 407 -29.50 27.96 -7.19
N ARG A 408 -29.13 28.79 -8.18
CA ARG A 408 -27.78 29.32 -8.32
C ARG A 408 -27.40 30.26 -7.17
N GLU A 409 -28.30 31.14 -6.75
CA GLU A 409 -28.08 32.05 -5.60
C GLU A 409 -27.94 31.27 -4.29
N ALA A 410 -28.82 30.30 -4.03
CA ALA A 410 -28.71 29.42 -2.88
C ALA A 410 -27.41 28.60 -2.89
N SER A 411 -27.04 28.05 -4.06
CA SER A 411 -25.78 27.31 -4.25
C SER A 411 -24.56 28.20 -4.01
N LEU A 412 -24.59 29.45 -4.48
CA LEU A 412 -23.53 30.43 -4.24
C LEU A 412 -23.38 30.75 -2.75
N GLY A 413 -24.49 30.94 -2.04
CA GLY A 413 -24.49 31.17 -0.59
C GLY A 413 -23.91 29.98 0.20
N LEU A 414 -24.30 28.75 -0.16
CA LEU A 414 -23.75 27.54 0.45
C LEU A 414 -22.26 27.38 0.16
N LEU A 415 -21.86 27.54 -1.10
CA LEU A 415 -20.48 27.36 -1.53
C LEU A 415 -19.56 28.41 -0.91
N THR A 416 -19.97 29.67 -0.86
CA THR A 416 -19.21 30.73 -0.17
C THR A 416 -19.15 30.51 1.35
N GLY A 417 -20.19 29.94 1.97
CA GLY A 417 -20.18 29.56 3.38
C GLY A 417 -19.14 28.47 3.68
N TYR A 418 -19.11 27.40 2.89
CA TYR A 418 -18.11 26.33 3.04
C TYR A 418 -16.70 26.82 2.70
N LEU A 419 -16.53 27.57 1.61
CA LEU A 419 -15.23 28.15 1.24
C LEU A 419 -14.71 29.12 2.30
N GLY A 420 -15.58 29.93 2.89
CA GLY A 420 -15.23 30.81 4.01
C GLY A 420 -14.61 30.01 5.16
N ALA A 421 -15.29 28.96 5.61
CA ALA A 421 -14.78 28.09 6.67
C ALA A 421 -13.44 27.43 6.33
N ILE A 422 -13.26 26.96 5.08
CA ILE A 422 -11.99 26.37 4.62
C ILE A 422 -10.88 27.41 4.62
N VAL A 423 -11.10 28.59 4.04
CA VAL A 423 -10.09 29.66 3.96
C VAL A 423 -9.73 30.16 5.36
N ASP A 424 -10.70 30.33 6.24
CA ASP A 424 -10.48 30.73 7.64
C ASP A 424 -9.63 29.70 8.39
N ALA A 425 -9.94 28.40 8.21
CA ALA A 425 -9.16 27.32 8.81
C ALA A 425 -7.71 27.32 8.30
N ILE A 426 -7.49 27.46 6.99
CA ILE A 426 -6.15 27.49 6.40
C ILE A 426 -5.38 28.73 6.87
N VAL A 427 -5.91 29.93 6.67
CA VAL A 427 -5.24 31.20 7.01
C VAL A 427 -4.97 31.34 8.51
N GLY A 428 -5.83 30.74 9.35
CA GLY A 428 -5.66 30.69 10.80
C GLY A 428 -4.72 29.59 11.31
N SER A 429 -4.06 28.83 10.42
CA SER A 429 -3.30 27.63 10.80
C SER A 429 -1.78 27.73 10.68
N ALA A 430 -1.22 28.88 10.30
CA ALA A 430 0.23 29.04 10.10
C ALA A 430 1.05 28.49 11.28
N GLY A 431 0.70 28.85 12.52
CA GLY A 431 1.38 28.38 13.74
C GLY A 431 1.23 26.89 14.06
N ARG A 432 0.29 26.19 13.41
CA ARG A 432 0.09 24.73 13.55
C ARG A 432 0.79 23.92 12.46
N CYS A 433 1.30 24.60 11.42
CA CYS A 433 2.10 23.97 10.38
C CYS A 433 3.39 23.40 10.99
N PRO A 434 3.76 22.13 10.71
CA PRO A 434 4.99 21.54 11.21
C PRO A 434 6.20 22.41 10.88
N ALA A 435 7.03 22.67 11.88
CA ALA A 435 8.11 23.64 11.74
C ALA A 435 9.16 23.27 10.68
N VAL A 436 9.48 21.97 10.55
CA VAL A 436 10.34 21.50 9.46
C VAL A 436 9.76 21.79 8.06
N MET A 437 8.42 21.82 7.94
CA MET A 437 7.73 22.17 6.70
C MET A 437 7.76 23.68 6.48
N ARG A 438 7.59 24.48 7.54
CA ARG A 438 7.77 25.94 7.49
C ARG A 438 9.19 26.32 7.08
N LEU A 439 10.20 25.67 7.64
CA LEU A 439 11.61 25.87 7.29
C LEU A 439 11.89 25.49 5.83
N ALA A 440 11.35 24.37 5.35
CA ALA A 440 11.46 23.98 3.94
C ALA A 440 10.84 25.03 3.01
N PHE A 441 9.69 25.62 3.39
CA PHE A 441 9.09 26.72 2.63
C PHE A 441 9.86 28.04 2.73
N LYS A 442 10.48 28.34 3.88
CA LYS A 442 11.36 29.50 4.04
C LYS A 442 12.56 29.40 3.08
N HIS A 443 13.24 28.25 3.04
CA HIS A 443 14.32 28.03 2.08
C HIS A 443 13.82 28.15 0.63
N LEU A 444 12.69 27.52 0.30
CA LEU A 444 12.08 27.65 -1.03
C LEU A 444 11.81 29.11 -1.40
N HIS A 445 11.24 29.89 -0.48
CA HIS A 445 10.99 31.31 -0.67
C HIS A 445 12.28 32.07 -1.00
N GLN A 446 13.30 31.91 -0.15
CA GLN A 446 14.59 32.58 -0.29
C GLN A 446 15.28 32.24 -1.61
N ARG A 447 15.36 30.94 -1.97
CA ARG A 447 16.01 30.52 -3.23
C ARG A 447 15.34 31.09 -4.47
N VAL A 448 14.02 31.18 -4.46
CA VAL A 448 13.25 31.74 -5.58
C VAL A 448 13.43 33.25 -5.67
N GLU A 449 13.42 33.93 -4.54
CA GLU A 449 13.66 35.39 -4.45
C GLU A 449 15.08 35.77 -4.89
N GLU A 450 16.09 35.01 -4.47
CA GLU A 450 17.49 35.17 -4.89
C GLU A 450 17.65 35.03 -6.41
N ARG A 451 16.92 34.09 -7.03
CA ARG A 451 17.00 33.79 -8.46
C ARG A 451 16.22 34.77 -9.33
N PHE A 452 15.07 35.23 -8.87
CA PHE A 452 14.15 36.09 -9.62
C PHE A 452 13.85 37.38 -8.84
N PRO A 453 14.84 38.26 -8.62
CA PRO A 453 14.69 39.46 -7.79
C PRO A 453 13.91 40.60 -8.48
N GLN A 454 13.55 40.44 -9.76
CA GLN A 454 12.84 41.47 -10.51
C GLN A 454 11.42 41.67 -9.99
N THR A 455 10.93 42.91 -9.95
CA THR A 455 9.58 43.27 -9.48
C THR A 455 8.46 42.59 -10.28
N GLU A 456 8.69 42.32 -11.57
CA GLU A 456 7.76 41.56 -12.43
C GLU A 456 7.57 40.10 -11.97
N HIS A 457 8.45 39.61 -11.09
CA HIS A 457 8.46 38.25 -10.56
C HIS A 457 8.22 38.21 -9.04
N GLU A 458 7.75 39.31 -8.45
CA GLU A 458 7.49 39.40 -7.00
C GLU A 458 6.54 38.31 -6.50
N ASP A 459 5.52 37.97 -7.30
CA ASP A 459 4.55 36.92 -6.96
C ASP A 459 5.11 35.49 -7.11
N VAL A 460 6.25 35.28 -7.77
CA VAL A 460 6.79 33.94 -8.08
C VAL A 460 7.17 33.17 -6.81
N LYS A 461 7.75 33.85 -5.81
CA LYS A 461 8.10 33.24 -4.51
C LYS A 461 6.87 32.73 -3.76
N TYR A 462 5.77 33.47 -3.83
CA TYR A 462 4.47 33.06 -3.27
C TYR A 462 3.84 31.91 -4.07
N LEU A 463 3.88 31.99 -5.41
CA LEU A 463 3.36 30.95 -6.29
C LEU A 463 4.11 29.63 -6.14
N ALA A 464 5.42 29.65 -5.86
CA ALA A 464 6.22 28.45 -5.62
C ALA A 464 5.70 27.68 -4.40
N ILE A 465 5.50 28.36 -3.26
CA ILE A 465 4.97 27.74 -2.03
C ILE A 465 3.51 27.35 -2.22
N SER A 466 2.70 28.24 -2.78
CA SER A 466 1.27 28.01 -3.00
C SER A 466 1.01 26.83 -3.95
N GLY A 467 1.87 26.65 -4.96
CA GLY A 467 1.83 25.49 -5.86
C GLY A 467 2.12 24.16 -5.17
N PHE A 468 2.73 24.16 -3.99
CA PHE A 468 2.83 22.95 -3.16
C PHE A 468 1.63 22.83 -2.21
N LEU A 469 1.33 23.88 -1.44
CA LEU A 469 0.26 23.84 -0.44
C LEU A 469 -1.14 23.72 -1.02
N PHE A 470 -1.51 24.53 -2.00
CA PHE A 470 -2.86 24.52 -2.54
C PHE A 470 -3.01 23.47 -3.63
N LEU A 471 -2.11 23.45 -4.61
CA LEU A 471 -2.21 22.55 -5.77
C LEU A 471 -1.89 21.08 -5.48
N ARG A 472 -0.97 20.81 -4.56
CA ARG A 472 -0.50 19.43 -4.31
C ARG A 472 -0.90 18.87 -2.96
N PHE A 473 -1.53 19.67 -2.11
CA PHE A 473 -1.88 19.27 -0.76
C PHE A 473 -3.36 19.55 -0.42
N PHE A 474 -3.77 20.81 -0.23
CA PHE A 474 -5.14 21.15 0.18
C PHE A 474 -6.20 20.85 -0.88
N ALA A 475 -6.06 21.32 -2.12
CA ALA A 475 -7.09 21.12 -3.15
C ALA A 475 -7.28 19.62 -3.51
N PRO A 476 -6.21 18.81 -3.67
CA PRO A 476 -6.36 17.36 -3.82
C PRO A 476 -7.03 16.68 -2.61
N ALA A 477 -6.71 17.12 -1.38
CA ALA A 477 -7.33 16.57 -0.17
C ALA A 477 -8.84 16.90 -0.07
N ILE A 478 -9.25 18.08 -0.53
CA ILE A 478 -10.66 18.44 -0.64
C ILE A 478 -11.35 17.63 -1.73
N LEU A 479 -10.70 17.46 -2.89
CA LEU A 479 -11.27 16.76 -4.05
C LEU A 479 -11.47 15.27 -3.76
N THR A 480 -10.50 14.61 -3.14
CA THR A 480 -10.53 13.18 -2.82
C THR A 480 -10.18 12.92 -1.34
N PRO A 481 -11.09 13.23 -0.39
CA PRO A 481 -10.80 13.15 1.05
C PRO A 481 -10.36 11.78 1.55
N LYS A 482 -10.86 10.70 0.93
CA LYS A 482 -10.47 9.32 1.29
C LYS A 482 -8.98 9.07 1.09
N LEU A 483 -8.39 9.54 -0.01
CA LEU A 483 -6.97 9.32 -0.33
C LEU A 483 -6.02 10.09 0.61
N PHE A 484 -6.57 10.97 1.45
CA PHE A 484 -5.85 11.74 2.45
C PHE A 484 -6.31 11.40 3.87
N ASP A 485 -6.99 10.26 4.06
CA ASP A 485 -7.49 9.75 5.35
C ASP A 485 -8.41 10.74 6.09
N LEU A 486 -8.99 11.71 5.39
CA LEU A 486 -9.94 12.66 5.98
C LEU A 486 -11.30 12.01 6.21
N ARG A 487 -11.62 10.93 5.47
CA ARG A 487 -12.86 10.13 5.51
C ARG A 487 -12.57 8.66 5.19
N ASP A 488 -13.33 7.75 5.77
CA ASP A 488 -13.18 6.30 5.54
C ASP A 488 -13.76 5.82 4.19
N GLN A 489 -14.65 6.61 3.58
CA GLN A 489 -15.40 6.25 2.37
C GLN A 489 -15.29 7.34 1.30
N HIS A 490 -15.41 6.94 0.02
CA HIS A 490 -15.56 7.89 -1.07
C HIS A 490 -16.88 8.66 -0.97
N ALA A 491 -16.88 9.90 -1.45
CA ALA A 491 -18.08 10.71 -1.55
C ALA A 491 -19.06 10.11 -2.57
N ASP A 492 -20.37 10.14 -2.25
CA ASP A 492 -21.42 9.87 -3.23
C ASP A 492 -21.37 10.88 -4.39
N PRO A 493 -22.00 10.62 -5.56
CA PRO A 493 -21.88 11.48 -6.73
C PRO A 493 -22.22 12.96 -6.49
N GLN A 494 -23.20 13.24 -5.63
CA GLN A 494 -23.61 14.61 -5.31
C GLN A 494 -22.55 15.29 -4.42
N THR A 495 -22.11 14.61 -3.38
CA THR A 495 -21.06 15.11 -2.48
C THR A 495 -19.73 15.29 -3.23
N SER A 496 -19.39 14.37 -4.14
CA SER A 496 -18.21 14.45 -5.00
C SER A 496 -18.23 15.69 -5.90
N ARG A 497 -19.40 16.02 -6.48
CA ARG A 497 -19.57 17.25 -7.27
C ARG A 497 -19.36 18.51 -6.42
N SER A 498 -19.92 18.53 -5.22
CA SER A 498 -19.73 19.59 -4.23
C SER A 498 -18.26 19.81 -3.87
N LEU A 499 -17.53 18.73 -3.55
CA LEU A 499 -16.10 18.76 -3.24
C LEU A 499 -15.25 19.25 -4.42
N LEU A 500 -15.60 18.88 -5.65
CA LEU A 500 -14.92 19.35 -6.85
C LEU A 500 -15.03 20.87 -7.00
N LEU A 501 -16.21 21.46 -6.78
CA LEU A 501 -16.39 22.91 -6.85
C LEU A 501 -15.58 23.63 -5.76
N LEU A 502 -15.58 23.09 -4.54
CA LEU A 502 -14.76 23.62 -3.44
C LEU A 502 -13.26 23.54 -3.76
N ALA A 503 -12.78 22.39 -4.21
CA ALA A 503 -11.37 22.19 -4.57
C ALA A 503 -10.94 23.14 -5.70
N LYS A 504 -11.77 23.35 -6.72
CA LYS A 504 -11.49 24.32 -7.79
C LYS A 504 -11.38 25.75 -7.30
N ALA A 505 -12.30 26.17 -6.42
CA ALA A 505 -12.26 27.51 -5.86
C ALA A 505 -11.03 27.71 -4.95
N VAL A 506 -10.71 26.73 -4.10
CA VAL A 506 -9.48 26.74 -3.27
C VAL A 506 -8.22 26.76 -4.14
N GLN A 507 -8.20 26.00 -5.24
CA GLN A 507 -7.11 26.04 -6.21
C GLN A 507 -6.96 27.43 -6.85
N SER A 508 -8.08 28.04 -7.24
CA SER A 508 -8.10 29.37 -7.84
C SER A 508 -7.57 30.44 -6.89
N ILE A 509 -7.88 30.34 -5.59
CA ILE A 509 -7.28 31.20 -4.54
C ILE A 509 -5.77 30.94 -4.45
N GLY A 510 -5.34 29.69 -4.46
CA GLY A 510 -3.92 29.30 -4.43
C GLY A 510 -3.12 29.79 -5.65
N ASN A 511 -3.76 30.02 -6.79
CA ASN A 511 -3.13 30.65 -7.96
C ASN A 511 -2.96 32.18 -7.80
N LEU A 512 -3.32 32.75 -6.65
CA LEU A 512 -3.15 34.16 -6.29
C LEU A 512 -3.75 35.14 -7.31
N GLY A 513 -4.89 34.78 -7.91
CA GLY A 513 -5.59 35.61 -8.90
C GLY A 513 -5.07 35.49 -10.33
N GLN A 514 -4.02 34.69 -10.58
CA GLN A 514 -3.56 34.39 -11.93
C GLN A 514 -4.68 33.70 -12.72
N GLN A 515 -5.06 34.25 -13.89
CA GLN A 515 -6.11 33.74 -14.79
C GLN A 515 -7.56 33.89 -14.32
N LEU A 516 -7.84 34.60 -13.22
CA LEU A 516 -9.22 34.81 -12.76
C LEU A 516 -10.02 35.59 -13.81
N GLY A 517 -11.09 34.99 -14.34
CA GLY A 517 -11.93 35.59 -15.38
C GLY A 517 -11.39 35.50 -16.83
N GLN A 518 -10.25 34.87 -17.07
CA GLN A 518 -9.66 34.68 -18.41
C GLN A 518 -9.72 33.21 -18.89
N GLY A 519 -10.66 32.42 -18.39
CA GLY A 519 -10.75 30.98 -18.62
C GLY A 519 -12.03 30.49 -19.30
N LYS A 520 -12.05 29.20 -19.64
CA LYS A 520 -13.23 28.50 -20.22
C LYS A 520 -14.41 28.35 -19.24
N GLU A 521 -14.24 28.68 -17.97
CA GLU A 521 -15.19 28.40 -16.88
C GLU A 521 -15.98 29.64 -16.45
N VAL A 522 -16.70 30.25 -17.40
CA VAL A 522 -17.50 31.48 -17.19
C VAL A 522 -18.52 31.34 -16.05
N TRP A 523 -18.98 30.12 -15.77
CA TRP A 523 -19.91 29.81 -14.68
C TRP A 523 -19.34 30.08 -13.28
N MET A 524 -18.01 30.23 -13.11
CA MET A 524 -17.39 30.62 -11.84
C MET A 524 -17.44 32.13 -11.56
N ALA A 525 -17.87 32.96 -12.52
CA ALA A 525 -17.90 34.42 -12.38
C ALA A 525 -18.58 34.93 -11.08
N PRO A 526 -19.69 34.35 -10.60
CA PRO A 526 -20.31 34.78 -9.35
C PRO A 526 -19.42 34.64 -8.10
N LEU A 527 -18.39 33.77 -8.15
CA LEU A 527 -17.45 33.57 -7.04
C LEU A 527 -16.29 34.56 -7.04
N HIS A 528 -15.96 35.18 -8.17
CA HIS A 528 -14.77 36.01 -8.30
C HIS A 528 -14.62 37.07 -7.20
N PRO A 529 -15.69 37.79 -6.76
CA PRO A 529 -15.56 38.76 -5.67
C PRO A 529 -15.07 38.14 -4.35
N PHE A 530 -15.51 36.91 -4.04
CA PHE A 530 -15.05 36.17 -2.86
C PHE A 530 -13.60 35.69 -3.03
N LEU A 531 -13.26 35.16 -4.20
CA LEU A 531 -11.92 34.64 -4.49
C LEU A 531 -10.87 35.75 -4.38
N LEU A 532 -11.11 36.92 -4.98
CA LEU A 532 -10.20 38.07 -4.92
C LEU A 532 -9.95 38.55 -3.50
N ARG A 533 -10.97 38.62 -2.65
CA ARG A 533 -10.81 38.97 -1.23
C ARG A 533 -10.03 37.92 -0.43
N SER A 534 -10.07 36.66 -0.87
CA SER A 534 -9.36 35.57 -0.20
C SER A 534 -7.87 35.53 -0.59
N VAL A 535 -7.51 36.01 -1.79
CA VAL A 535 -6.11 36.05 -2.26
C VAL A 535 -5.22 36.87 -1.33
N SER A 536 -5.63 38.06 -0.91
CA SER A 536 -4.83 38.88 0.01
C SER A 536 -4.58 38.18 1.35
N ARG A 537 -5.62 37.57 1.92
CA ARG A 537 -5.54 36.80 3.17
C ARG A 537 -4.61 35.60 3.07
N VAL A 538 -4.55 34.98 1.89
CA VAL A 538 -3.62 33.87 1.62
C VAL A 538 -2.19 34.37 1.49
N ARG A 539 -1.93 35.54 0.89
CA ARG A 539 -0.59 36.15 0.89
C ARG A 539 -0.09 36.39 2.32
N ASP A 540 -0.90 37.03 3.16
CA ASP A 540 -0.57 37.25 4.58
C ASP A 540 -0.34 35.93 5.36
N PHE A 541 -1.01 34.85 4.94
CA PHE A 541 -0.77 33.52 5.49
C PHE A 541 0.59 32.95 5.05
N LEU A 542 0.96 33.10 3.78
CA LEU A 542 2.23 32.63 3.24
C LEU A 542 3.41 33.38 3.88
N ASP A 543 3.30 34.70 4.08
CA ASP A 543 4.32 35.49 4.78
C ASP A 543 4.51 34.97 6.22
N ARG A 544 3.41 34.82 6.96
CA ARG A 544 3.44 34.24 8.32
C ARG A 544 3.89 32.79 8.38
N LEU A 545 3.89 32.06 7.26
CA LEU A 545 4.32 30.67 7.21
C LEU A 545 5.85 30.58 7.14
N VAL A 546 6.49 31.47 6.37
CA VAL A 546 7.95 31.50 6.17
C VAL A 546 8.69 32.32 7.22
N ASP A 547 7.97 33.13 7.98
CA ASP A 547 8.48 33.84 9.16
C ASP A 547 8.75 32.85 10.30
N VAL A 548 9.94 32.24 10.31
CA VAL A 548 10.42 31.30 11.33
C VAL A 548 11.91 31.49 11.63
N ASP A 549 12.27 31.39 12.91
CA ASP A 549 13.66 31.44 13.38
C ASP A 549 14.36 30.10 13.16
N GLU A 550 15.48 30.13 12.43
CA GLU A 550 16.27 28.93 12.10
C GLU A 550 16.92 28.30 13.34
N GLU A 551 17.28 29.10 14.34
CA GLU A 551 18.02 28.65 15.53
C GLU A 551 17.13 28.03 16.61
N GLU A 552 15.89 28.50 16.81
CA GLU A 552 14.94 27.91 17.77
C GLU A 552 14.45 26.52 17.32
N GLU A 553 14.37 26.28 16.01
CA GLU A 553 13.83 25.06 15.41
C GLU A 553 14.93 24.05 14.98
N ALA A 554 16.18 24.50 14.77
CA ALA A 554 17.33 23.61 14.53
C ALA A 554 17.84 22.89 15.80
N GLY A 555 17.43 23.34 16.99
CA GLY A 555 17.88 22.82 18.28
C GLY A 555 17.29 21.47 18.74
N GLY A 556 16.34 20.90 17.98
CA GLY A 556 15.79 19.57 18.26
C GLY A 556 16.34 18.52 17.29
N PRO A 557 16.75 17.31 17.73
CA PRO A 557 17.02 16.24 16.78
C PRO A 557 15.78 16.06 15.90
N ALA A 558 15.98 16.00 14.58
CA ALA A 558 14.96 15.90 13.53
C ALA A 558 14.16 14.57 13.54
N ARG A 559 13.78 14.12 14.74
CA ARG A 559 12.85 13.04 15.10
C ARG A 559 11.47 13.56 15.50
N ALA A 560 11.22 14.87 15.47
CA ALA A 560 9.92 15.46 15.81
C ALA A 560 9.06 15.66 14.55
N LEU A 561 8.57 14.57 13.96
CA LEU A 561 7.73 14.62 12.73
C LEU A 561 6.29 14.17 12.99
N VAL A 562 5.93 14.01 14.25
CA VAL A 562 4.58 13.78 14.71
C VAL A 562 4.43 14.65 15.96
N PRO A 563 3.32 15.41 16.14
CA PRO A 563 3.02 15.99 17.44
C PRO A 563 3.12 14.89 18.49
N ARG A 564 3.85 15.15 19.58
CA ARG A 564 4.16 14.20 20.66
C ARG A 564 2.92 13.56 21.35
N SER A 565 1.71 13.87 20.87
CA SER A 565 0.40 13.49 21.40
C SER A 565 -0.52 12.75 20.41
N ALA A 566 -0.10 12.47 19.17
CA ALA A 566 -1.00 11.84 18.18
C ALA A 566 -1.21 10.34 18.45
N THR A 567 -2.46 9.95 18.70
CA THR A 567 -2.87 8.55 18.86
C THR A 567 -2.84 7.85 17.50
N VAL A 568 -2.00 6.82 17.37
CA VAL A 568 -1.90 5.94 16.19
C VAL A 568 -3.01 4.88 16.21
N ARG A 569 -3.33 4.33 17.40
CA ARG A 569 -4.44 3.38 17.59
C ARG A 569 -4.83 3.28 19.05
N GLU A 570 -6.11 3.12 19.36
CA GLU A 570 -6.57 2.85 20.72
C GLU A 570 -7.63 1.75 20.78
N GLY A 571 -7.73 1.07 21.93
CA GLY A 571 -8.72 0.02 22.13
C GLY A 571 -8.47 -0.83 23.39
N TYR A 572 -9.43 -1.69 23.74
CA TYR A 572 -9.31 -2.55 24.92
C TYR A 572 -8.54 -3.84 24.61
N LEU A 573 -7.48 -4.14 25.37
CA LEU A 573 -6.79 -5.44 25.34
C LEU A 573 -6.73 -6.06 26.74
N LEU A 574 -6.41 -7.36 26.78
CA LEU A 574 -6.33 -8.14 28.01
C LEU A 574 -4.86 -8.29 28.44
N LYS A 575 -4.47 -7.62 29.54
CA LYS A 575 -3.11 -7.72 30.08
C LYS A 575 -2.95 -8.96 30.97
N ARG A 576 -1.86 -9.71 30.75
CA ARG A 576 -1.36 -10.76 31.65
C ARG A 576 -0.12 -10.27 32.40
N LYS A 577 0.00 -10.59 33.70
CA LYS A 577 1.25 -10.46 34.46
C LYS A 577 1.82 -11.87 34.62
N GLU A 578 3.07 -12.07 34.22
CA GLU A 578 3.78 -13.31 34.49
C GLU A 578 4.44 -13.16 35.87
N GLU A 579 4.06 -14.01 36.83
CA GLU A 579 4.77 -14.11 38.11
C GLU A 579 5.65 -15.35 38.08
N PRO A 580 6.97 -15.21 38.28
CA PRO A 580 7.85 -16.35 38.35
C PRO A 580 7.63 -17.05 39.70
N GLY A 581 7.13 -18.29 39.67
CA GLY A 581 7.32 -19.23 40.79
C GLY A 581 6.15 -19.51 41.74
N GLY A 582 4.88 -19.40 41.34
CA GLY A 582 3.74 -19.80 42.19
C GLY A 582 3.05 -21.11 41.77
N LEU A 583 2.91 -22.07 42.69
CA LEU A 583 2.28 -23.41 42.52
C LEU A 583 0.77 -23.42 42.21
N ALA A 584 0.16 -22.28 41.90
CA ALA A 584 -1.20 -22.22 41.33
C ALA A 584 -1.41 -20.89 40.58
N PRO A 585 -1.57 -20.87 39.24
CA PRO A 585 -1.82 -19.64 38.51
C PRO A 585 -3.32 -19.32 38.55
N ARG A 586 -3.75 -18.41 39.45
CA ARG A 586 -5.04 -17.73 39.28
C ARG A 586 -4.90 -16.74 38.12
N PHE A 587 -5.50 -17.07 36.97
CA PHE A 587 -5.48 -16.26 35.75
C PHE A 587 -6.36 -15.02 35.88
N ALA A 588 -5.83 -13.94 36.46
CA ALA A 588 -6.52 -12.65 36.45
C ALA A 588 -6.16 -11.88 35.17
N PHE A 589 -6.93 -12.08 34.10
CA PHE A 589 -6.88 -11.19 32.93
C PHE A 589 -7.47 -9.84 33.32
N LYS A 590 -6.68 -8.78 33.15
CA LYS A 590 -7.14 -7.42 33.46
C LYS A 590 -7.41 -6.71 32.14
N LYS A 591 -8.69 -6.40 31.87
CA LYS A 591 -9.11 -5.53 30.76
C LYS A 591 -8.50 -4.15 30.97
N ARG A 592 -7.80 -3.64 29.95
CA ARG A 592 -7.12 -2.35 29.98
C ARG A 592 -7.35 -1.65 28.66
N TYR A 593 -7.48 -0.33 28.71
CA TYR A 593 -7.58 0.50 27.52
C TYR A 593 -6.14 0.83 27.10
N PHE A 594 -5.75 0.37 25.92
CA PHE A 594 -4.41 0.49 25.36
C PHE A 594 -4.39 1.60 24.32
N TRP A 595 -3.38 2.46 24.42
CA TRP A 595 -3.13 3.58 23.54
C TRP A 595 -1.78 3.37 22.90
N LEU A 596 -1.77 3.32 21.57
CA LEU A 596 -0.59 3.33 20.74
C LEU A 596 -0.46 4.74 20.19
N SER A 597 0.57 5.47 20.60
CA SER A 597 0.97 6.76 19.99
C SER A 597 2.15 6.53 19.05
N ALA A 598 2.85 7.59 18.62
CA ALA A 598 4.11 7.47 17.88
C ALA A 598 5.33 7.16 18.79
N ASP A 599 5.15 7.22 20.12
CA ASP A 599 6.20 7.14 21.13
C ASP A 599 5.91 6.20 22.32
N ALA A 600 4.69 5.68 22.50
CA ALA A 600 4.39 4.71 23.56
C ALA A 600 3.27 3.72 23.22
N LEU A 601 3.32 2.53 23.85
CA LEU A 601 2.15 1.68 24.05
C LEU A 601 1.78 1.75 25.53
N SER A 602 0.89 2.68 25.86
CA SER A 602 0.40 2.91 27.21
C SER A 602 -0.88 2.12 27.45
N TYR A 603 -1.15 1.76 28.70
CA TYR A 603 -2.43 1.17 29.04
C TYR A 603 -2.91 1.65 30.40
N ALA A 604 -4.20 1.94 30.49
CA ALA A 604 -4.82 2.43 31.71
C ALA A 604 -6.05 1.60 32.08
N LYS A 605 -6.52 1.77 33.32
CA LYS A 605 -7.80 1.17 33.76
C LYS A 605 -9.00 1.89 33.14
N SER A 606 -8.84 3.18 32.86
CA SER A 606 -9.78 4.12 32.25
C SER A 606 -9.01 5.08 31.32
N PRO A 607 -9.68 5.83 30.43
CA PRO A 607 -9.04 6.68 29.41
C PRO A 607 -8.24 7.92 29.92
N GLU A 608 -7.68 7.90 31.12
CA GLU A 608 -7.05 9.08 31.75
C GLU A 608 -5.51 8.96 31.82
N TRP A 609 -4.84 10.05 31.46
CA TRP A 609 -3.45 10.19 30.97
C TRP A 609 -2.32 9.84 31.97
N GLN A 610 -1.19 9.33 31.46
CA GLN A 610 0.19 9.74 31.85
C GLN A 610 1.25 9.34 30.79
N ASN A 611 2.31 10.15 30.66
CA ASN A 611 3.32 10.23 29.58
C ASN A 611 4.57 9.34 29.85
N VAL A 612 5.31 8.91 28.79
CA VAL A 612 6.79 8.92 28.59
C VAL A 612 7.25 7.92 27.48
N ASN A 613 7.76 8.49 26.36
CA ASN A 613 8.82 8.13 25.36
C ASN A 613 9.16 6.67 24.87
N GLU A 614 9.58 6.61 23.57
CA GLU A 614 10.49 5.64 22.86
C GLU A 614 9.97 4.63 21.79
N LEU A 615 8.75 4.73 21.25
CA LEU A 615 8.17 3.69 20.37
C LEU A 615 8.86 3.42 19.01
N SER A 616 9.30 4.42 18.25
CA SER A 616 9.86 4.19 16.90
C SER A 616 11.13 3.35 16.94
N GLN A 617 11.94 3.52 17.98
CA GLN A 617 13.11 2.68 18.24
C GLN A 617 12.71 1.29 18.73
N TRP A 618 11.68 1.18 19.57
CA TRP A 618 11.21 -0.10 20.10
C TRP A 618 10.57 -1.00 19.04
N LEU A 619 9.75 -0.46 18.13
CA LEU A 619 9.12 -1.28 17.11
C LEU A 619 10.11 -1.67 16.00
N SER A 620 11.06 -0.79 15.65
CA SER A 620 12.19 -1.14 14.78
C SER A 620 13.07 -2.22 15.44
N ALA A 621 13.35 -2.10 16.74
CA ALA A 621 14.09 -3.09 17.51
C ALA A 621 13.34 -4.43 17.65
N LEU A 622 12.04 -4.43 17.93
CA LEU A 622 11.21 -5.64 18.01
C LEU A 622 11.14 -6.36 16.65
N ARG A 623 11.06 -5.62 15.55
CA ARG A 623 11.13 -6.18 14.19
C ARG A 623 12.50 -6.75 13.86
N LYS A 624 13.57 -5.99 14.12
CA LYS A 624 14.96 -6.43 13.91
C LYS A 624 15.32 -7.62 14.79
N ALA A 625 14.78 -7.71 16.01
CA ALA A 625 15.00 -8.81 16.94
C ALA A 625 14.13 -10.04 16.65
N SER A 626 12.91 -9.87 16.11
CA SER A 626 12.02 -11.00 15.78
C SER A 626 12.21 -11.56 14.37
N ALA A 627 12.73 -10.77 13.43
CA ALA A 627 12.97 -11.19 12.04
C ALA A 627 13.95 -12.37 11.89
N PRO A 628 15.06 -12.46 12.66
CA PRO A 628 15.95 -13.61 12.61
C PRO A 628 15.61 -14.69 13.64
N ASN A 629 14.50 -14.59 14.40
CA ASN A 629 14.17 -15.56 15.45
C ASN A 629 13.82 -16.93 14.83
N PRO A 630 14.69 -17.95 14.91
CA PRO A 630 14.43 -19.27 14.35
C PRO A 630 13.33 -20.01 15.11
N ASP A 631 13.03 -19.60 16.34
CA ASP A 631 12.02 -20.20 17.23
C ASP A 631 10.64 -19.53 17.09
N LYS A 632 10.43 -18.72 16.04
CA LYS A 632 9.11 -18.15 15.75
C LYS A 632 8.11 -19.30 15.54
N LEU A 633 7.09 -19.36 16.39
CA LEU A 633 6.07 -20.39 16.31
C LEU A 633 5.35 -20.33 14.96
N ALA A 634 5.38 -21.43 14.20
CA ALA A 634 4.71 -21.57 12.92
C ALA A 634 3.17 -21.63 13.04
N ALA A 635 2.66 -21.89 14.25
CA ALA A 635 1.25 -21.98 14.54
C ALA A 635 0.93 -21.44 15.94
N CYS A 636 -0.24 -20.83 16.10
CA CYS A 636 -0.77 -20.35 17.37
C CYS A 636 -2.18 -20.93 17.64
N HIS A 637 -2.65 -20.84 18.89
CA HIS A 637 -4.05 -21.07 19.21
C HIS A 637 -4.76 -19.69 19.25
N PRO A 638 -5.69 -19.38 18.33
CA PRO A 638 -6.48 -18.16 18.37
C PRO A 638 -7.56 -18.21 19.49
N GLY A 639 -7.87 -19.41 19.99
CA GLY A 639 -8.78 -19.63 21.11
C GLY A 639 -8.10 -19.55 22.47
N ALA A 640 -8.88 -19.32 23.53
CA ALA A 640 -8.37 -19.34 24.90
C ALA A 640 -8.31 -20.78 25.44
N PHE A 641 -7.34 -21.10 26.30
CA PHE A 641 -7.35 -22.36 27.04
C PHE A 641 -8.31 -22.24 28.24
N ARG A 642 -9.47 -22.90 28.18
CA ARG A 642 -10.53 -22.87 29.21
C ARG A 642 -11.07 -24.28 29.46
N SER A 643 -11.42 -24.60 30.70
CA SER A 643 -11.96 -25.91 31.08
C SER A 643 -11.07 -27.09 30.63
N ALA A 644 -9.76 -26.94 30.84
CA ALA A 644 -8.73 -27.90 30.43
C ALA A 644 -8.72 -28.22 28.92
N ARG A 645 -9.22 -27.30 28.06
CA ARG A 645 -9.20 -27.44 26.61
C ARG A 645 -8.94 -26.10 25.90
N TRP A 646 -8.32 -26.13 24.74
CA TRP A 646 -8.27 -24.95 23.86
C TRP A 646 -9.62 -24.70 23.21
N THR A 647 -10.17 -23.49 23.26
CA THR A 647 -11.48 -23.21 22.62
C THR A 647 -11.43 -23.24 21.09
N CYS A 648 -10.25 -23.15 20.47
CA CYS A 648 -10.15 -23.24 19.00
C CYS A 648 -10.23 -24.67 18.47
N CYS A 649 -9.62 -25.63 19.17
CA CYS A 649 -9.37 -26.98 18.64
C CYS A 649 -9.65 -28.08 19.65
N LEU A 650 -10.17 -27.71 20.82
CA LEU A 650 -10.56 -28.59 21.93
C LEU A 650 -9.43 -29.49 22.47
N ARG A 651 -8.16 -29.24 22.10
CA ARG A 651 -7.00 -29.97 22.62
C ARG A 651 -6.90 -29.80 24.13
N ALA A 652 -6.74 -30.92 24.83
CA ALA A 652 -6.70 -30.97 26.29
C ALA A 652 -5.35 -30.48 26.88
N GLU A 653 -4.28 -30.57 26.11
CA GLU A 653 -2.95 -30.16 26.55
C GLU A 653 -2.69 -28.69 26.26
N ARG A 654 -2.30 -27.96 27.31
CA ARG A 654 -1.98 -26.53 27.21
C ARG A 654 -0.70 -26.25 26.43
N SER A 655 0.25 -27.19 26.44
CA SER A 655 1.50 -27.12 25.67
C SER A 655 1.34 -27.57 24.22
N ALA A 656 0.14 -28.00 23.81
CA ALA A 656 -0.07 -28.48 22.46
C ALA A 656 0.29 -27.40 21.42
N ALA A 657 0.96 -27.80 20.34
CA ALA A 657 1.27 -26.93 19.22
C ALA A 657 0.01 -26.19 18.71
N GLY A 658 0.17 -24.95 18.22
CA GLY A 658 -0.92 -24.10 17.76
C GLY A 658 -1.84 -24.78 16.74
N CYS A 659 -3.14 -24.49 16.82
CA CYS A 659 -4.17 -25.07 15.95
C CYS A 659 -4.33 -24.32 14.61
N SER A 660 -3.90 -23.06 14.53
CA SER A 660 -3.99 -22.20 13.35
C SER A 660 -2.60 -21.72 12.98
N ARG A 661 -2.32 -21.55 11.67
CA ARG A 661 -1.03 -21.01 11.22
C ARG A 661 -0.84 -19.58 11.74
N THR A 662 0.38 -19.24 12.09
CA THR A 662 0.73 -17.85 12.35
C THR A 662 0.71 -17.13 11.01
N HIS A 663 -0.38 -16.40 10.70
CA HIS A 663 -0.54 -15.70 9.42
C HIS A 663 0.65 -14.75 9.21
N ALA A 664 1.40 -14.97 8.12
CA ALA A 664 2.58 -14.19 7.78
C ALA A 664 2.24 -12.98 6.89
N ALA A 665 1.11 -13.02 6.20
CA ALA A 665 0.53 -11.88 5.52
C ALA A 665 -0.23 -11.04 6.55
N VAL A 666 0.32 -9.88 6.88
CA VAL A 666 -0.39 -8.87 7.64
C VAL A 666 -0.46 -7.65 6.73
N THR A 667 -1.65 -7.28 6.28
CA THR A 667 -1.91 -5.88 5.97
C THR A 667 -1.97 -5.16 7.30
N LEU A 668 -0.78 -4.82 7.80
CA LEU A 668 -0.70 -3.72 8.73
C LEU A 668 -1.19 -2.54 7.92
N GLY A 669 -2.34 -1.97 8.26
CA GLY A 669 -2.66 -0.61 7.81
C GLY A 669 -1.40 0.22 8.05
N ASP A 670 -0.75 0.57 6.94
CA ASP A 670 0.47 1.37 6.76
C ASP A 670 1.67 1.18 7.69
N TRP A 671 1.77 0.13 8.52
CA TRP A 671 2.93 0.01 9.38
C TRP A 671 4.09 -0.69 8.64
N ARG A 672 4.79 0.03 7.75
CA ARG A 672 6.25 -0.10 7.56
C ARG A 672 6.93 0.73 8.66
N ASP A 673 8.17 0.43 9.04
CA ASP A 673 8.96 1.45 9.75
C ASP A 673 9.12 2.55 8.68
N PRO A 674 8.43 3.71 8.82
CA PRO A 674 8.36 4.67 7.73
C PRO A 674 9.75 5.24 7.40
N LEU A 675 10.72 5.02 8.29
CA LEU A 675 12.08 5.55 8.28
C LEU A 675 13.11 4.45 8.58
N ASP A 676 13.05 3.29 7.92
CA ASP A 676 14.13 2.28 8.01
C ASP A 676 15.27 2.65 7.03
N PRO A 677 16.37 3.25 7.50
CA PRO A 677 17.43 3.73 6.61
C PRO A 677 18.10 2.59 5.84
N ASP A 678 18.16 1.38 6.38
CA ASP A 678 18.79 0.23 5.72
C ASP A 678 17.90 -0.25 4.57
N ALA A 679 16.58 -0.34 4.80
CA ALA A 679 15.62 -0.73 3.77
C ALA A 679 15.50 0.34 2.67
N GLU A 680 15.45 1.62 3.02
CA GLU A 680 15.39 2.69 2.03
C GLU A 680 16.71 2.81 1.24
N THR A 681 17.87 2.59 1.89
CA THR A 681 19.17 2.55 1.20
C THR A 681 19.28 1.34 0.26
N GLN A 682 18.77 0.17 0.66
CA GLN A 682 18.67 -1.00 -0.22
C GLN A 682 17.83 -0.69 -1.47
N MET A 683 16.74 0.06 -1.31
CA MET A 683 15.90 0.46 -2.44
C MET A 683 16.62 1.44 -3.38
N VAL A 684 17.38 2.41 -2.84
CA VAL A 684 18.21 3.32 -3.63
C VAL A 684 19.31 2.56 -4.38
N TYR A 685 19.98 1.62 -3.70
CA TYR A 685 20.97 0.71 -4.31
C TYR A 685 20.37 -0.04 -5.51
N ARG A 686 19.16 -0.61 -5.40
CA ARG A 686 18.52 -1.29 -6.54
C ARG A 686 18.30 -0.34 -7.72
N GLN A 687 17.84 0.88 -7.48
CA GLN A 687 17.64 1.85 -8.56
C GLN A 687 18.96 2.19 -9.26
N LEU A 688 20.03 2.35 -8.50
CA LEU A 688 21.38 2.54 -9.05
C LEU A 688 21.86 1.34 -9.87
N LEU A 689 21.55 0.10 -9.45
CA LEU A 689 21.90 -1.09 -10.22
C LEU A 689 21.22 -1.13 -11.59
N LEU A 690 19.95 -0.75 -11.68
CA LEU A 690 19.24 -0.68 -12.96
C LEU A 690 19.90 0.31 -13.94
N GLY A 691 20.49 1.39 -13.42
CA GLY A 691 21.21 2.40 -14.20
C GLY A 691 22.71 2.16 -14.35
N ARG A 692 23.28 1.09 -13.79
CA ARG A 692 24.74 0.87 -13.67
C ARG A 692 25.46 0.86 -15.02
N ASP A 693 24.90 0.16 -16.00
CA ASP A 693 25.53 0.04 -17.33
C ASP A 693 25.41 1.32 -18.14
N GLN A 694 24.35 2.11 -17.91
CA GLN A 694 24.21 3.43 -18.50
C GLN A 694 25.20 4.42 -17.88
N LEU A 695 25.41 4.32 -16.56
CA LEU A 695 26.40 5.11 -15.82
C LEU A 695 27.82 4.85 -16.34
N ARG A 696 28.20 3.58 -16.52
CA ARG A 696 29.50 3.19 -17.11
C ARG A 696 29.69 3.75 -18.53
N ARG A 697 28.72 3.49 -19.43
CA ARG A 697 28.76 3.98 -20.81
C ARG A 697 28.91 5.51 -20.90
N LYS A 698 28.10 6.24 -20.12
CA LYS A 698 27.99 7.69 -20.25
C LYS A 698 29.20 8.44 -19.67
N PHE A 699 29.73 7.98 -18.55
CA PHE A 699 30.74 8.75 -17.80
C PHE A 699 32.16 8.15 -17.88
N LEU A 700 32.31 6.86 -18.21
CA LEU A 700 33.61 6.17 -18.20
C LEU A 700 34.09 5.70 -19.58
N GLU A 701 33.20 5.23 -20.47
CA GLU A 701 33.60 4.64 -21.76
C GLU A 701 33.98 5.65 -22.86
N ASN A 702 33.65 6.93 -22.71
CA ASN A 702 34.09 8.01 -23.63
C ASN A 702 35.57 8.42 -23.45
N SER A 703 36.41 7.56 -22.89
CA SER A 703 37.84 7.82 -22.67
C SER A 703 38.77 7.09 -23.65
N SER A 704 38.24 6.26 -24.55
CA SER A 704 39.05 5.51 -25.51
C SER A 704 38.44 5.49 -26.93
N VAL A 705 38.54 6.60 -27.67
CA VAL A 705 38.58 6.51 -29.15
C VAL A 705 39.62 7.51 -29.67
N ASP A 706 40.55 6.95 -30.42
CA ASP A 706 41.68 7.58 -31.09
C ASP A 706 41.35 8.80 -31.93
N THR A 707 42.35 9.67 -32.01
CA THR A 707 42.44 10.82 -32.88
C THR A 707 42.68 10.38 -34.32
N THR A 708 41.63 10.32 -35.15
CA THR A 708 41.77 10.40 -36.61
C THR A 708 40.62 11.23 -37.18
N PRO A 709 40.88 12.33 -37.92
CA PRO A 709 39.83 13.14 -38.50
C PRO A 709 39.43 12.56 -39.87
N GLU A 710 38.26 11.94 -39.96
CA GLU A 710 37.59 11.74 -41.25
C GLU A 710 36.21 12.38 -41.24
N ALA A 711 35.99 13.21 -42.27
CA ALA A 711 34.80 14.02 -42.46
C ALA A 711 33.59 13.16 -42.84
N GLY A 712 32.50 13.30 -42.08
CA GLY A 712 31.22 12.66 -42.38
C GLY A 712 30.08 13.39 -41.69
N THR A 713 29.40 14.26 -42.44
CA THR A 713 28.21 15.03 -42.04
C THR A 713 27.05 14.12 -41.63
N VAL A 714 26.62 14.19 -40.37
CA VAL A 714 25.25 13.83 -39.95
C VAL A 714 24.77 14.84 -38.91
N LYS A 715 23.75 15.62 -39.27
CA LYS A 715 23.00 16.52 -38.38
C LYS A 715 22.04 15.68 -37.52
N GLY A 716 22.14 15.82 -36.21
CA GLY A 716 21.15 15.36 -35.23
C GLY A 716 21.28 16.18 -33.94
N SER A 717 20.34 17.12 -33.74
CA SER A 717 20.15 17.96 -32.54
C SER A 717 19.70 17.13 -31.31
N GLY A 718 20.06 17.42 -30.06
CA GLY A 718 20.82 18.55 -29.53
C GLY A 718 21.13 18.46 -28.01
N SER A 719 21.90 19.48 -27.59
CA SER A 719 22.18 19.99 -26.24
C SER A 719 23.05 19.17 -25.26
N LEU A 720 24.37 19.20 -25.50
CA LEU A 720 25.42 19.21 -24.46
C LEU A 720 26.52 20.22 -24.86
N GLU A 721 26.14 21.43 -25.28
CA GLU A 721 27.10 22.52 -25.51
C GLU A 721 26.96 23.52 -24.36
N GLY A 722 27.91 23.49 -23.42
CA GLY A 722 27.99 24.46 -22.32
C GLY A 722 28.52 23.97 -20.97
N ALA A 723 28.96 22.71 -20.81
CA ALA A 723 29.54 22.27 -19.54
C ALA A 723 31.02 22.69 -19.42
N CYS A 724 31.36 23.44 -18.37
CA CYS A 724 32.75 23.74 -18.01
C CYS A 724 33.54 22.42 -17.83
N PRO A 725 34.78 22.28 -18.35
CA PRO A 725 35.59 21.06 -18.24
C PRO A 725 35.69 20.51 -16.80
N ASP A 726 35.74 21.40 -15.81
CA ASP A 726 35.81 21.05 -14.38
C ASP A 726 34.51 20.45 -13.83
N ALA A 727 33.34 20.81 -14.39
CA ALA A 727 32.05 20.26 -13.97
C ALA A 727 31.88 18.82 -14.49
N LEU A 728 32.31 18.56 -15.72
CA LEU A 728 32.29 17.22 -16.31
C LEU A 728 33.28 16.29 -15.59
N ALA A 729 34.47 16.78 -15.23
CA ALA A 729 35.44 16.01 -14.44
C ALA A 729 34.87 15.62 -13.06
N ARG A 730 34.20 16.55 -12.37
CA ARG A 730 33.53 16.28 -11.10
C ARG A 730 32.38 15.27 -11.24
N GLN A 731 31.56 15.37 -12.29
CA GLN A 731 30.51 14.39 -12.58
C GLN A 731 31.08 12.99 -12.79
N LYS A 732 32.18 12.86 -13.54
CA LYS A 732 32.88 11.58 -13.73
C LYS A 732 33.41 11.00 -12.42
N ALA A 733 33.99 11.84 -11.56
CA ALA A 733 34.46 11.41 -10.25
C ALA A 733 33.32 10.92 -9.34
N ALA A 734 32.19 11.63 -9.31
CA ALA A 734 31.00 11.21 -8.57
C ALA A 734 30.42 9.88 -9.09
N ALA A 735 30.36 9.72 -10.41
CA ALA A 735 29.95 8.48 -11.07
C ALA A 735 30.87 7.30 -10.73
N ALA A 736 32.19 7.51 -10.73
CA ALA A 736 33.17 6.49 -10.37
C ALA A 736 33.00 6.04 -8.91
N ARG A 737 32.88 6.97 -7.97
CA ARG A 737 32.65 6.67 -6.54
C ARG A 737 31.35 5.90 -6.31
N LEU A 738 30.28 6.27 -7.02
CA LEU A 738 29.02 5.50 -6.97
C LEU A 738 29.25 4.07 -7.43
N LEU A 739 29.94 3.85 -8.54
CA LEU A 739 30.20 2.51 -9.07
C LEU A 739 31.06 1.65 -8.14
N GLU A 740 32.04 2.24 -7.45
CA GLU A 740 32.84 1.54 -6.42
C GLU A 740 31.95 1.05 -5.27
N VAL A 741 31.11 1.93 -4.71
CA VAL A 741 30.18 1.58 -3.63
C VAL A 741 29.17 0.51 -4.08
N LEU A 742 28.68 0.58 -5.32
CA LEU A 742 27.80 -0.44 -5.89
C LEU A 742 28.50 -1.78 -6.02
N ALA A 743 29.76 -1.81 -6.48
CA ALA A 743 30.52 -3.05 -6.60
C ALA A 743 30.76 -3.71 -5.23
N ASP A 744 30.98 -2.92 -4.17
CA ASP A 744 31.14 -3.42 -2.81
C ASP A 744 29.85 -4.02 -2.26
N LEU A 745 28.72 -3.35 -2.50
CA LEU A 745 27.38 -3.85 -2.15
C LEU A 745 27.01 -5.11 -2.93
N ASP A 746 27.32 -5.18 -4.22
CA ASP A 746 27.11 -6.36 -5.07
C ASP A 746 27.84 -7.58 -4.49
N ARG A 747 29.14 -7.43 -4.18
CA ARG A 747 29.93 -8.52 -3.56
C ARG A 747 29.34 -8.96 -2.23
N ALA A 748 28.91 -8.02 -1.39
CA ALA A 748 28.27 -8.35 -0.12
C ALA A 748 26.97 -9.14 -0.33
N HIS A 749 26.12 -8.75 -1.28
CA HIS A 749 24.90 -9.49 -1.60
C HIS A 749 25.18 -10.90 -2.12
N GLU A 750 26.18 -11.07 -3.00
CA GLU A 750 26.61 -12.36 -3.54
C GLU A 750 27.14 -13.30 -2.43
N GLU A 751 28.02 -12.80 -1.55
CA GLU A 751 28.55 -13.57 -0.42
C GLU A 751 27.44 -14.10 0.50
N PHE A 752 26.44 -13.26 0.79
CA PHE A 752 25.30 -13.67 1.61
C PHE A 752 24.38 -14.66 0.88
N GLN A 753 24.26 -14.58 -0.45
CA GLN A 753 23.49 -15.54 -1.22
C GLN A 753 24.15 -16.93 -1.22
N GLN A 754 25.47 -16.98 -1.41
CA GLN A 754 26.23 -18.24 -1.42
C GLN A 754 26.23 -18.95 -0.06
N GLN A 755 26.30 -18.19 1.05
CA GLN A 755 26.20 -18.76 2.39
C GLN A 755 24.85 -19.47 2.64
N GLU A 756 23.75 -18.97 2.07
CA GLU A 756 22.44 -19.59 2.21
C GLU A 756 22.31 -20.87 1.38
N GLU A 757 22.76 -20.85 0.13
CA GLU A 757 22.73 -22.03 -0.75
C GLU A 757 23.61 -23.17 -0.21
N GLY A 758 24.75 -22.84 0.42
CA GLY A 758 25.63 -23.80 1.07
C GLY A 758 25.07 -24.44 2.36
N THR A 759 24.06 -23.83 3.00
CA THR A 759 23.46 -24.35 4.24
C THR A 759 22.33 -25.36 3.96
N VAL A 760 21.85 -25.45 2.71
CA VAL A 760 20.73 -26.32 2.30
C VAL A 760 21.20 -27.68 1.74
N ALA A 761 22.51 -27.90 1.57
CA ALA A 761 23.04 -29.21 1.19
C ALA A 761 22.95 -30.20 2.37
N PRO A 762 22.23 -31.33 2.28
CA PRO A 762 22.31 -32.36 3.30
C PRO A 762 23.73 -32.94 3.24
N GLY A 763 24.49 -32.76 4.32
CA GLY A 763 25.80 -33.39 4.45
C GLY A 763 25.67 -34.90 4.20
N PRO A 764 26.63 -35.54 3.51
CA PRO A 764 26.59 -36.96 3.30
C PRO A 764 26.62 -37.63 4.68
N LEU A 765 25.59 -38.41 4.97
CA LEU A 765 25.62 -39.35 6.09
C LEU A 765 26.73 -40.37 5.77
N GLY A 766 27.91 -40.12 6.36
CA GLY A 766 29.02 -41.06 6.37
C GLY A 766 28.68 -42.32 7.17
N PRO A 767 29.49 -43.38 6.99
CA PRO A 767 29.09 -44.78 6.99
C PRO A 767 28.53 -45.32 8.30
#